data_AF-A0A2T4JPN4-F1
#
_entry.id   AF-A0A2T4JPN4-F1
#
_cell.length_a   1.000
_cell.length_b   1.000
_cell.length_c   1.000
_cell.angle_alpha   90.00
_cell.angle_beta   90.00
_cell.angle_gamma   90.00
#
_symmetry.space_group_name_H-M   'P 1'
#
loop_
_entity.id
_entity.type
_entity.pdbx_description
1 polymer ?
#
loop_
_entity_poly.entity_id
_entity_poly.type
_entity_poly.pdbx_seq_one_letter_code
_entity_poly.pdbx_strand_id
1 'polypeptide(L)'
;MNRKINRLSLFSLALCGLASGLPLAAQAQSACVPAAPMTGDSVLCEGMGDGIRNDALSGVSVTVAAGAEITNATDVAFELDGDTVLTNDGVITSGGDHAVQLGDRGTVGNSGTIESAGGDGVNANGEAVITNSGDIIGSDEGVQIEQDSSVVNSGEITGGDRGIDGDDFTGISIRNSGSITGTGSDGLRVGAGASIANSGLITGGDEGIQLEGDGSVVNSGRITGADRGIDGDDFTGLQIRNSGVITGTDSDGLRIGADATVRNSGTITGGDDGVQVGSDSLVVNSGTITAFGGEGINGNEDGVSVENSGTIIALDDGLNLADDAYVLNTGTILSNGTEQDAVDLDSGTVINHGTMLSLAALDGDGIDFDAGATAAGFVLNTGRIEGARGVNADDLDTVSQTVTNYGAITGRNGTAIFLAGGDDVVELGTGSRINGAIDLGEGTDTFRLLSPVQGVFDFGSAPEVFDAGGNPFIVSTDGLQAVAADPGVMSAGDALAARGLASVLGTALELAEEAAGFAARLNATGERDEVEGVLRHGFALGDGTVLSVFGGLQSGSADTLPGGVDLDYRMALAGPAASRDLGAGRATLMGFVGASETRFDAAAEVGGRGTADGMLYGVAGRLSYAAGQLGVAGLDLALSGGIGWHDMDDLSLSTLGDYDARMLRTGFARVELGQSMEMGEGTLRGLVRLTHVSGDGDDFTLRALGGSTSFGADLDSDTILGIGAEYLQPVTGGTLSLRLLAEGTDDDIAIGLGIGMTF
;
A
#
# COMPACT_ATOMS: atom_id res chain seq x y z
N MET A 1 -50.40 -32.34 -45.29
CA MET A 1 -49.77 -33.29 -46.22
C MET A 1 -50.45 -33.21 -47.59
N ASN A 2 -49.88 -32.48 -48.56
CA ASN A 2 -50.17 -32.67 -49.98
C ASN A 2 -49.27 -31.80 -50.90
N ARG A 3 -48.84 -32.42 -52.01
CA ARG A 3 -48.41 -31.85 -53.32
C ARG A 3 -46.96 -31.35 -53.49
N LYS A 4 -46.29 -31.52 -54.64
CA LYS A 4 -46.47 -32.34 -55.87
C LYS A 4 -45.22 -32.17 -56.76
N ILE A 5 -44.68 -33.29 -57.24
CA ILE A 5 -44.41 -33.67 -58.66
C ILE A 5 -43.68 -32.67 -59.60
N ASN A 6 -42.39 -32.92 -59.82
CA ASN A 6 -41.73 -33.52 -61.00
C ASN A 6 -42.13 -33.20 -62.48
N ARG A 7 -41.06 -32.93 -63.26
CA ARG A 7 -40.65 -33.43 -64.60
C ARG A 7 -40.71 -32.53 -65.85
N LEU A 8 -39.53 -32.49 -66.47
CA LEU A 8 -39.12 -32.04 -67.82
C LEU A 8 -39.95 -32.60 -68.98
N SER A 9 -40.16 -31.79 -70.04
CA SER A 9 -39.91 -32.13 -71.47
C SER A 9 -40.37 -31.04 -72.47
N LEU A 10 -39.41 -30.50 -73.22
CA LEU A 10 -39.33 -30.14 -74.66
C LEU A 10 -40.56 -29.72 -75.54
N PHE A 11 -40.29 -28.64 -76.31
CA PHE A 11 -40.61 -28.32 -77.73
C PHE A 11 -41.96 -27.70 -78.17
N SER A 12 -41.88 -26.44 -78.64
CA SER A 12 -42.18 -25.94 -80.01
C SER A 12 -43.13 -24.73 -80.17
N LEU A 13 -42.56 -23.67 -80.80
CA LEU A 13 -43.13 -22.68 -81.74
C LEU A 13 -44.32 -21.78 -81.28
N ALA A 14 -44.46 -20.51 -81.64
CA ALA A 14 -43.64 -19.48 -82.32
C ALA A 14 -44.46 -18.17 -82.30
N LEU A 15 -43.78 -17.02 -82.41
CA LEU A 15 -44.02 -15.93 -83.38
C LEU A 15 -44.04 -14.49 -82.80
N CYS A 16 -42.95 -13.78 -83.17
CA CYS A 16 -42.80 -12.37 -83.53
C CYS A 16 -43.11 -11.24 -82.54
N GLY A 17 -42.11 -10.35 -82.38
CA GLY A 17 -42.39 -8.95 -82.06
C GLY A 17 -41.22 -8.08 -81.57
N LEU A 18 -40.17 -7.92 -82.39
CA LEU A 18 -39.35 -6.70 -82.55
C LEU A 18 -38.57 -6.06 -81.37
N ALA A 19 -37.35 -5.65 -81.75
CA ALA A 19 -36.58 -4.49 -81.30
C ALA A 19 -35.60 -4.66 -80.12
N SER A 20 -34.36 -4.96 -80.49
CA SER A 20 -33.16 -4.18 -80.16
C SER A 20 -33.23 -3.26 -78.93
N GLY A 21 -32.51 -3.65 -77.88
CA GLY A 21 -32.19 -2.81 -76.74
C GLY A 21 -31.16 -3.51 -75.87
N LEU A 22 -29.90 -3.55 -76.32
CA LEU A 22 -28.77 -3.67 -75.41
C LEU A 22 -28.87 -2.50 -74.42
N PRO A 23 -28.86 -2.69 -73.09
CA PRO A 23 -28.38 -1.62 -72.24
C PRO A 23 -26.88 -1.52 -72.52
N LEU A 24 -26.52 -0.49 -73.27
CA LEU A 24 -25.21 0.14 -73.15
C LEU A 24 -24.89 0.30 -71.65
N ALA A 25 -23.64 0.06 -71.27
CA ALA A 25 -23.11 0.51 -69.99
C ALA A 25 -23.56 1.97 -69.79
N ALA A 26 -24.37 2.23 -68.76
CA ALA A 26 -24.64 3.59 -68.35
C ALA A 26 -23.27 4.16 -67.95
N GLN A 27 -22.81 5.18 -68.67
CA GLN A 27 -21.68 5.97 -68.19
C GLN A 27 -22.11 6.54 -66.85
N ALA A 28 -21.38 6.20 -65.79
CA ALA A 28 -21.65 6.74 -64.46
C ALA A 28 -21.61 8.27 -64.55
N GLN A 29 -22.70 8.90 -64.16
CA GLN A 29 -22.83 10.34 -64.20
C GLN A 29 -22.33 10.87 -62.86
N SER A 30 -21.48 11.91 -62.87
CA SER A 30 -21.01 12.54 -61.64
C SER A 30 -22.21 13.00 -60.80
N ALA A 31 -22.21 12.64 -59.52
CA ALA A 31 -23.21 13.09 -58.54
C ALA A 31 -22.90 14.49 -57.98
N CYS A 32 -21.75 15.06 -58.37
CA CYS A 32 -21.21 16.30 -57.84
C CYS A 32 -21.47 17.48 -58.77
N VAL A 33 -21.84 18.63 -58.20
CA VAL A 33 -22.09 19.87 -58.92
C VAL A 33 -21.20 20.99 -58.36
N PRO A 34 -20.37 21.65 -59.20
CA PRO A 34 -20.12 21.34 -60.61
C PRO A 34 -19.34 20.03 -60.81
N ALA A 35 -19.64 19.30 -61.88
CA ALA A 35 -18.99 18.02 -62.21
C ALA A 35 -17.52 18.16 -62.69
N ALA A 36 -17.06 19.39 -62.94
CA ALA A 36 -15.69 19.73 -63.30
C ALA A 36 -15.31 21.05 -62.60
N PRO A 37 -15.01 20.99 -61.29
CA PRO A 37 -14.68 22.18 -60.50
C PRO A 37 -13.31 22.74 -60.86
N MET A 38 -13.10 24.00 -60.52
CA MET A 38 -11.82 24.69 -60.53
C MET A 38 -11.38 25.04 -59.11
N THR A 39 -10.12 25.40 -58.94
CA THR A 39 -9.58 25.87 -57.65
C THR A 39 -10.45 26.98 -57.04
N GLY A 40 -10.80 26.81 -55.75
CA GLY A 40 -11.67 27.73 -55.01
C GLY A 40 -13.17 27.43 -55.12
N ASP A 41 -13.59 26.47 -55.95
CA ASP A 41 -15.00 26.12 -56.09
C ASP A 41 -15.53 25.37 -54.86
N SER A 42 -16.83 25.55 -54.61
CA SER A 42 -17.61 24.70 -53.71
C SER A 42 -18.40 23.67 -54.51
N VAL A 43 -18.25 22.40 -54.15
CA VAL A 43 -18.86 21.25 -54.81
C VAL A 43 -19.87 20.62 -53.85
N LEU A 44 -21.11 20.43 -54.31
CA LEU A 44 -22.12 19.66 -53.59
C LEU A 44 -22.42 18.37 -54.35
N CYS A 45 -22.30 17.23 -53.67
CA CYS A 45 -22.65 15.92 -54.21
C CYS A 45 -23.95 15.42 -53.59
N GLU A 46 -24.94 15.11 -54.43
CA GLU A 46 -26.27 14.61 -54.03
C GLU A 46 -26.67 13.39 -54.87
N GLY A 47 -27.30 12.40 -54.25
CA GLY A 47 -27.76 11.18 -54.93
C GLY A 47 -26.64 10.17 -55.20
N MET A 48 -26.84 9.29 -56.19
CA MET A 48 -25.88 8.22 -56.54
C MET A 48 -25.04 8.60 -57.76
N GLY A 49 -23.71 8.41 -57.72
CA GLY A 49 -22.84 8.62 -58.88
C GLY A 49 -21.35 8.61 -58.58
N ASP A 50 -20.54 9.02 -59.58
CA ASP A 50 -19.08 9.11 -59.44
C ASP A 50 -18.67 10.41 -58.71
N GLY A 51 -17.53 10.34 -58.01
CA GLY A 51 -16.89 11.50 -57.38
C GLY A 51 -16.03 12.30 -58.36
N ILE A 52 -15.06 13.07 -57.81
CA ILE A 52 -14.17 13.93 -58.59
C ILE A 52 -12.76 13.37 -58.55
N ARG A 53 -12.18 13.15 -59.73
CA ARG A 53 -10.79 12.73 -59.90
C ARG A 53 -10.02 13.77 -60.68
N ASN A 54 -9.23 14.56 -59.98
CA ASN A 54 -8.35 15.57 -60.53
C ASN A 54 -7.24 15.87 -59.52
N ASP A 55 -6.13 15.15 -59.67
CA ASP A 55 -4.88 15.27 -58.90
C ASP A 55 -4.23 16.67 -58.95
N ALA A 56 -4.68 17.56 -59.82
CA ALA A 56 -4.25 18.96 -59.90
C ALA A 56 -5.26 19.95 -59.27
N LEU A 57 -6.38 19.46 -58.72
CA LEU A 57 -7.44 20.29 -58.17
C LEU A 57 -7.19 20.61 -56.70
N SER A 58 -6.65 21.80 -56.44
CA SER A 58 -6.42 22.32 -55.09
C SER A 58 -7.47 23.34 -54.66
N GLY A 59 -7.58 23.59 -53.35
CA GLY A 59 -8.34 24.71 -52.81
C GLY A 59 -9.86 24.60 -52.96
N VAL A 60 -10.38 23.39 -53.10
CA VAL A 60 -11.83 23.14 -53.29
C VAL A 60 -12.50 22.73 -51.98
N SER A 61 -13.79 23.05 -51.86
CA SER A 61 -14.62 22.57 -50.74
C SER A 61 -15.69 21.63 -51.27
N VAL A 62 -15.62 20.35 -50.93
CA VAL A 62 -16.54 19.30 -51.35
C VAL A 62 -17.45 18.92 -50.18
N THR A 63 -18.75 18.85 -50.42
CA THR A 63 -19.73 18.33 -49.46
C THR A 63 -20.50 17.18 -50.09
N VAL A 64 -20.39 15.98 -49.50
CA VAL A 64 -21.21 14.82 -49.82
C VAL A 64 -22.38 14.81 -48.85
N ALA A 65 -23.59 15.11 -49.35
CA ALA A 65 -24.76 15.29 -48.52
C ALA A 65 -25.26 13.96 -47.93
N ALA A 66 -25.99 14.05 -46.81
CA ALA A 66 -26.64 12.89 -46.22
C ALA A 66 -27.54 12.16 -47.24
N GLY A 67 -27.33 10.84 -47.36
CA GLY A 67 -28.03 9.99 -48.32
C GLY A 67 -27.49 10.04 -49.76
N ALA A 68 -26.42 10.80 -50.02
CA ALA A 68 -25.62 10.63 -51.24
C ALA A 68 -24.77 9.35 -51.15
N GLU A 69 -24.54 8.71 -52.29
CA GLU A 69 -23.73 7.50 -52.43
C GLU A 69 -22.78 7.71 -53.61
N ILE A 70 -21.53 8.00 -53.27
CA ILE A 70 -20.45 8.27 -54.21
C ILE A 70 -19.62 7.00 -54.32
N THR A 71 -19.62 6.37 -55.50
CA THR A 71 -18.99 5.07 -55.69
C THR A 71 -18.09 5.09 -56.91
N ASN A 72 -16.88 4.58 -56.78
CA ASN A 72 -16.03 4.21 -57.91
C ASN A 72 -15.63 2.73 -57.80
N ALA A 73 -16.05 1.92 -58.77
CA ALA A 73 -15.86 0.48 -58.70
C ALA A 73 -14.42 0.00 -59.01
N THR A 74 -13.57 0.85 -59.58
CA THR A 74 -12.28 0.41 -60.13
C THR A 74 -11.07 1.23 -59.70
N ASP A 75 -11.29 2.35 -59.01
CA ASP A 75 -10.28 3.37 -58.75
C ASP A 75 -10.75 4.27 -57.60
N VAL A 76 -10.04 5.35 -57.30
CA VAL A 76 -10.37 6.32 -56.24
C VAL A 76 -11.72 7.03 -56.44
N ALA A 77 -12.47 7.29 -55.36
CA ALA A 77 -13.75 8.02 -55.46
C ALA A 77 -13.52 9.53 -55.50
N PHE A 78 -12.61 10.04 -54.66
CA PHE A 78 -12.10 11.40 -54.72
C PHE A 78 -10.57 11.40 -54.81
N GLU A 79 -10.03 12.10 -55.81
CA GLU A 79 -8.60 12.37 -55.97
C GLU A 79 -8.45 13.87 -56.15
N LEU A 80 -7.92 14.54 -55.13
CA LEU A 80 -7.86 15.99 -55.02
C LEU A 80 -6.46 16.38 -54.54
N ASP A 81 -5.97 17.54 -54.97
CA ASP A 81 -4.69 18.09 -54.53
C ASP A 81 -4.85 18.78 -53.16
N GLY A 82 -3.84 19.55 -52.77
CA GLY A 82 -3.81 20.26 -51.50
C GLY A 82 -4.85 21.38 -51.30
N ASP A 83 -4.89 21.95 -50.10
CA ASP A 83 -5.86 22.98 -49.68
C ASP A 83 -7.34 22.55 -49.79
N THR A 84 -7.60 21.25 -49.85
CA THR A 84 -8.93 20.71 -50.08
C THR A 84 -9.69 20.52 -48.76
N VAL A 85 -10.99 20.83 -48.74
CA VAL A 85 -11.89 20.53 -47.62
C VAL A 85 -12.99 19.58 -48.08
N LEU A 86 -12.97 18.33 -47.64
CA LEU A 86 -14.01 17.33 -47.89
C LEU A 86 -14.88 17.16 -46.63
N THR A 87 -16.19 17.33 -46.74
CA THR A 87 -17.17 17.00 -45.71
C THR A 87 -18.07 15.89 -46.22
N ASN A 88 -18.10 14.75 -45.52
CA ASN A 88 -18.93 13.60 -45.86
C ASN A 88 -19.98 13.32 -44.79
N ASP A 89 -21.25 13.47 -45.15
CA ASP A 89 -22.40 13.01 -44.36
C ASP A 89 -23.13 11.82 -45.03
N GLY A 90 -22.65 11.40 -46.20
CA GLY A 90 -23.21 10.32 -47.02
C GLY A 90 -22.32 9.08 -47.02
N VAL A 91 -22.29 8.37 -48.15
CA VAL A 91 -21.45 7.18 -48.35
C VAL A 91 -20.46 7.47 -49.48
N ILE A 92 -19.18 7.25 -49.23
CA ILE A 92 -18.10 7.27 -50.22
C ILE A 92 -17.50 5.86 -50.28
N THR A 93 -17.44 5.27 -51.46
CA THR A 93 -16.96 3.89 -51.66
C THR A 93 -15.98 3.81 -52.84
N SER A 94 -14.85 3.12 -52.66
CA SER A 94 -13.97 2.70 -53.75
C SER A 94 -13.81 1.17 -53.79
N GLY A 95 -13.80 0.61 -54.99
CA GLY A 95 -13.50 -0.81 -55.23
C GLY A 95 -12.09 -1.10 -55.76
N GLY A 96 -11.25 -0.07 -55.93
CA GLY A 96 -9.96 -0.19 -56.62
C GLY A 96 -8.74 0.19 -55.78
N ASP A 97 -8.71 1.43 -55.31
CA ASP A 97 -7.58 2.04 -54.59
C ASP A 97 -8.15 2.83 -53.39
N HIS A 98 -7.56 3.94 -52.95
CA HIS A 98 -8.08 4.75 -51.84
C HIS A 98 -9.52 5.28 -52.08
N ALA A 99 -10.38 5.32 -51.06
CA ALA A 99 -11.70 5.93 -51.22
C ALA A 99 -11.59 7.46 -51.37
N VAL A 100 -10.72 8.08 -50.58
CA VAL A 100 -10.39 9.50 -50.66
C VAL A 100 -8.87 9.66 -50.70
N GLN A 101 -8.34 10.35 -51.70
CA GLN A 101 -6.96 10.76 -51.82
C GLN A 101 -6.83 12.28 -51.85
N LEU A 102 -5.99 12.82 -50.96
CA LEU A 102 -5.71 14.24 -50.81
C LEU A 102 -4.22 14.54 -50.92
N GLY A 103 -3.90 15.74 -51.39
CA GLY A 103 -2.57 16.36 -51.25
C GLY A 103 -2.41 17.17 -49.96
N ASP A 104 -1.37 18.00 -49.91
CA ASP A 104 -0.94 18.76 -48.74
C ASP A 104 -2.00 19.75 -48.20
N ARG A 105 -2.12 19.85 -46.87
CA ARG A 105 -3.12 20.68 -46.15
C ARG A 105 -4.56 20.30 -46.47
N GLY A 106 -4.81 19.00 -46.65
CA GLY A 106 -6.14 18.42 -46.82
C GLY A 106 -6.93 18.40 -45.52
N THR A 107 -8.24 18.64 -45.58
CA THR A 107 -9.16 18.53 -44.43
C THR A 107 -10.30 17.58 -44.76
N VAL A 108 -10.51 16.56 -43.92
CA VAL A 108 -11.64 15.62 -44.03
C VAL A 108 -12.50 15.71 -42.78
N GLY A 109 -13.79 16.01 -42.94
CA GLY A 109 -14.80 15.82 -41.92
C GLY A 109 -15.73 14.69 -42.31
N ASN A 110 -15.75 13.59 -41.57
CA ASN A 110 -16.62 12.44 -41.83
C ASN A 110 -17.64 12.24 -40.71
N SER A 111 -18.92 12.27 -41.07
CA SER A 111 -20.05 11.84 -40.22
C SER A 111 -20.86 10.70 -40.85
N GLY A 112 -20.58 10.37 -42.11
CA GLY A 112 -21.13 9.22 -42.83
C GLY A 112 -20.13 8.06 -42.91
N THR A 113 -20.09 7.38 -44.06
CA THR A 113 -19.20 6.23 -44.31
C THR A 113 -18.23 6.57 -45.43
N ILE A 114 -16.95 6.25 -45.22
CA ILE A 114 -15.90 6.22 -46.24
C ILE A 114 -15.34 4.80 -46.24
N GLU A 115 -15.41 4.10 -47.36
CA GLU A 115 -14.99 2.69 -47.45
C GLU A 115 -14.17 2.43 -48.72
N SER A 116 -12.99 1.83 -48.58
CA SER A 116 -12.24 1.25 -49.69
C SER A 116 -12.12 -0.26 -49.56
N ALA A 117 -12.37 -0.96 -50.67
CA ALA A 117 -12.13 -2.40 -50.79
C ALA A 117 -10.80 -2.77 -51.46
N GLY A 118 -10.00 -1.77 -51.87
CA GLY A 118 -8.75 -2.01 -52.61
C GLY A 118 -7.52 -1.21 -52.13
N GLY A 119 -7.70 -0.31 -51.18
CA GLY A 119 -6.65 0.49 -50.54
C GLY A 119 -7.19 1.17 -49.29
N ASP A 120 -6.82 2.42 -49.07
CA ASP A 120 -7.13 3.10 -47.81
C ASP A 120 -8.53 3.71 -47.79
N GLY A 121 -9.09 3.85 -46.59
CA GLY A 121 -10.26 4.72 -46.41
C GLY A 121 -9.93 6.16 -46.80
N VAL A 122 -8.86 6.71 -46.24
CA VAL A 122 -8.35 8.05 -46.58
C VAL A 122 -6.82 7.99 -46.69
N ASN A 123 -6.28 8.46 -47.81
CA ASN A 123 -4.85 8.70 -48.01
C ASN A 123 -4.58 10.20 -48.17
N ALA A 124 -3.79 10.79 -47.27
CA ALA A 124 -3.37 12.19 -47.35
C ALA A 124 -1.84 12.32 -47.49
N ASN A 125 -1.38 12.74 -48.67
CA ASN A 125 0.04 12.86 -49.05
C ASN A 125 0.65 14.20 -48.60
N GLY A 126 0.52 14.54 -47.32
CA GLY A 126 1.05 15.78 -46.71
C GLY A 126 0.34 16.12 -45.39
N GLU A 127 0.41 17.39 -44.96
CA GLU A 127 -0.26 17.83 -43.73
C GLU A 127 -1.78 17.61 -43.86
N ALA A 128 -2.40 16.92 -42.91
CA ALA A 128 -3.84 16.63 -42.96
C ALA A 128 -4.56 16.94 -41.65
N VAL A 129 -5.84 17.33 -41.76
CA VAL A 129 -6.75 17.46 -40.61
C VAL A 129 -7.96 16.58 -40.84
N ILE A 130 -8.04 15.47 -40.11
CA ILE A 130 -9.12 14.48 -40.25
C ILE A 130 -9.95 14.47 -38.97
N THR A 131 -11.25 14.71 -39.10
CA THR A 131 -12.23 14.57 -38.01
C THR A 131 -13.25 13.51 -38.39
N ASN A 132 -13.27 12.41 -37.66
CA ASN A 132 -14.18 11.30 -37.88
C ASN A 132 -15.20 11.17 -36.74
N SER A 133 -16.47 11.07 -37.11
CA SER A 133 -17.61 10.78 -36.24
C SER A 133 -18.54 9.70 -36.82
N GLY A 134 -18.24 9.24 -38.04
CA GLY A 134 -18.87 8.09 -38.68
C GLY A 134 -17.87 6.96 -38.86
N ASP A 135 -17.90 6.31 -40.02
CA ASP A 135 -17.07 5.14 -40.31
C ASP A 135 -16.05 5.47 -41.40
N ILE A 136 -14.78 5.14 -41.16
CA ILE A 136 -13.72 5.10 -42.17
C ILE A 136 -13.16 3.68 -42.21
N ILE A 137 -13.23 3.03 -43.36
CA ILE A 137 -12.84 1.64 -43.54
C ILE A 137 -11.91 1.54 -44.75
N GLY A 138 -10.72 1.00 -44.55
CA GLY A 138 -9.80 0.65 -45.63
C GLY A 138 -9.50 -0.85 -45.64
N SER A 139 -9.22 -1.40 -46.83
CA SER A 139 -8.73 -2.77 -46.94
C SER A 139 -7.24 -2.90 -46.63
N ASP A 140 -6.51 -1.78 -46.69
CA ASP A 140 -5.12 -1.64 -46.23
C ASP A 140 -5.11 -0.76 -44.97
N GLU A 141 -4.91 0.55 -45.07
CA GLU A 141 -5.03 1.46 -43.93
C GLU A 141 -6.44 2.06 -43.78
N GLY A 142 -6.91 2.21 -42.54
CA GLY A 142 -8.10 3.03 -42.31
C GLY A 142 -7.84 4.48 -42.76
N VAL A 143 -6.73 5.03 -42.29
CA VAL A 143 -6.24 6.36 -42.62
C VAL A 143 -4.71 6.35 -42.76
N GLN A 144 -4.18 6.79 -43.90
CA GLN A 144 -2.77 7.10 -44.09
C GLN A 144 -2.55 8.62 -44.06
N ILE A 145 -1.56 9.07 -43.29
CA ILE A 145 -1.21 10.48 -43.09
C ILE A 145 0.31 10.69 -43.09
N GLU A 146 0.74 11.92 -43.35
CA GLU A 146 2.15 12.30 -43.30
C GLU A 146 2.43 13.40 -42.25
N GLN A 147 3.55 14.11 -42.40
CA GLN A 147 4.09 15.08 -41.47
C GLN A 147 3.06 16.13 -40.99
N ASP A 148 3.11 16.43 -39.69
CA ASP A 148 2.28 17.45 -39.01
C ASP A 148 0.76 17.23 -39.11
N SER A 149 0.32 16.01 -39.43
CA SER A 149 -1.10 15.68 -39.54
C SER A 149 -1.81 15.51 -38.18
N SER A 150 -3.12 15.77 -38.16
CA SER A 150 -3.98 15.60 -36.99
C SER A 150 -5.22 14.75 -37.30
N VAL A 151 -5.51 13.78 -36.43
CA VAL A 151 -6.70 12.94 -36.51
C VAL A 151 -7.48 13.00 -35.21
N VAL A 152 -8.76 13.39 -35.30
CA VAL A 152 -9.71 13.37 -34.20
C VAL A 152 -10.79 12.35 -34.50
N ASN A 153 -10.77 11.24 -33.77
CA ASN A 153 -11.75 10.17 -33.95
C ASN A 153 -12.74 10.09 -32.78
N SER A 154 -14.03 10.09 -33.13
CA SER A 154 -15.16 9.85 -32.24
C SER A 154 -16.13 8.79 -32.78
N GLY A 155 -15.89 8.33 -34.01
CA GLY A 155 -16.60 7.22 -34.65
C GLY A 155 -15.70 5.98 -34.74
N GLU A 156 -15.71 5.31 -35.88
CA GLU A 156 -14.93 4.10 -36.16
C GLU A 156 -13.93 4.35 -37.30
N ILE A 157 -12.67 3.97 -37.07
CA ILE A 157 -11.63 3.86 -38.11
C ILE A 157 -11.14 2.42 -38.09
N THR A 158 -11.22 1.74 -39.23
CA THR A 158 -10.81 0.34 -39.36
C THR A 158 -9.96 0.16 -40.60
N GLY A 159 -8.75 -0.36 -40.45
CA GLY A 159 -7.90 -0.80 -41.57
C GLY A 159 -7.70 -2.31 -41.58
N GLY A 160 -7.53 -2.86 -42.78
CA GLY A 160 -7.17 -4.25 -42.98
C GLY A 160 -5.77 -4.58 -42.45
N ASP A 161 -4.81 -3.68 -42.64
CA ASP A 161 -3.47 -3.72 -42.03
C ASP A 161 -3.45 -2.86 -40.77
N ARG A 162 -3.34 -1.52 -40.89
CA ARG A 162 -3.30 -0.57 -39.77
C ARG A 162 -4.54 0.31 -39.66
N GLY A 163 -4.92 0.65 -38.44
CA GLY A 163 -6.03 1.59 -38.21
C GLY A 163 -5.69 2.99 -38.72
N ILE A 164 -4.56 3.53 -38.27
CA ILE A 164 -3.95 4.75 -38.81
C ILE A 164 -2.46 4.50 -39.02
N ASP A 165 -1.95 4.83 -40.21
CA ASP A 165 -0.52 4.80 -40.52
C ASP A 165 0.01 6.20 -40.76
N GLY A 166 1.00 6.57 -39.94
CA GLY A 166 1.78 7.78 -40.05
C GLY A 166 3.22 7.54 -40.48
N ASP A 167 3.64 6.29 -40.67
CA ASP A 167 5.01 5.88 -41.01
C ASP A 167 6.07 6.61 -40.13
N ASP A 168 7.27 6.84 -40.68
CA ASP A 168 8.35 7.57 -40.01
C ASP A 168 8.12 9.10 -39.92
N PHE A 169 6.92 9.61 -40.25
CA PHE A 169 6.67 11.04 -40.28
C PHE A 169 6.52 11.65 -38.88
N THR A 170 6.89 12.93 -38.78
CA THR A 170 6.97 13.61 -37.49
C THR A 170 5.75 14.49 -37.20
N GLY A 171 5.51 14.78 -35.92
CA GLY A 171 4.55 15.82 -35.51
C GLY A 171 3.08 15.39 -35.60
N ILE A 172 2.82 14.09 -35.70
CA ILE A 172 1.47 13.53 -35.80
C ILE A 172 0.72 13.67 -34.47
N SER A 173 -0.53 14.15 -34.52
CA SER A 173 -1.40 14.29 -33.36
C SER A 173 -2.69 13.47 -33.51
N ILE A 174 -2.91 12.52 -32.61
CA ILE A 174 -4.08 11.64 -32.66
C ILE A 174 -4.88 11.77 -31.37
N ARG A 175 -6.17 12.06 -31.48
CA ARG A 175 -7.11 12.07 -30.36
C ARG A 175 -8.26 11.11 -30.63
N ASN A 176 -8.28 10.01 -29.89
CA ASN A 176 -9.30 8.99 -30.01
C ASN A 176 -10.28 9.00 -28.83
N SER A 177 -11.57 9.05 -29.15
CA SER A 177 -12.69 8.85 -28.23
C SER A 177 -13.71 7.84 -28.77
N GLY A 178 -13.50 7.36 -30.00
CA GLY A 178 -14.25 6.29 -30.64
C GLY A 178 -13.43 5.00 -30.67
N SER A 179 -13.45 4.30 -31.81
CA SER A 179 -12.68 3.08 -32.05
C SER A 179 -11.69 3.28 -33.20
N ILE A 180 -10.46 2.81 -33.00
CA ILE A 180 -9.45 2.65 -34.06
C ILE A 180 -9.01 1.20 -34.05
N THR A 181 -9.05 0.54 -35.20
CA THR A 181 -8.73 -0.89 -35.34
C THR A 181 -7.83 -1.13 -36.54
N GLY A 182 -6.65 -1.70 -36.32
CA GLY A 182 -5.87 -2.37 -37.38
C GLY A 182 -6.07 -3.87 -37.24
N THR A 183 -6.57 -4.55 -38.27
CA THR A 183 -6.89 -5.99 -38.14
C THR A 183 -5.73 -6.93 -38.51
N GLY A 184 -4.75 -6.43 -39.26
CA GLY A 184 -3.63 -7.20 -39.79
C GLY A 184 -2.31 -6.92 -39.10
N SER A 185 -2.10 -5.67 -38.67
CA SER A 185 -0.93 -5.15 -37.97
C SER A 185 -1.44 -4.19 -36.89
N ASP A 186 -1.01 -2.93 -36.91
CA ASP A 186 -1.05 -2.09 -35.71
C ASP A 186 -2.35 -1.30 -35.62
N GLY A 187 -2.82 -1.04 -34.40
CA GLY A 187 -3.90 -0.06 -34.20
C GLY A 187 -3.48 1.31 -34.73
N LEU A 188 -2.25 1.71 -34.40
CA LEU A 188 -1.60 2.95 -34.82
C LEU A 188 -0.11 2.68 -35.08
N ARG A 189 0.45 3.22 -36.16
CA ARG A 189 1.91 3.33 -36.36
C ARG A 189 2.27 4.78 -36.66
N VAL A 190 3.20 5.36 -35.91
CA VAL A 190 3.58 6.78 -36.05
C VAL A 190 5.04 7.03 -35.66
N GLY A 191 5.68 7.96 -36.35
CA GLY A 191 7.06 8.36 -36.11
C GLY A 191 7.26 9.38 -34.98
N ALA A 192 8.43 10.05 -35.03
CA ALA A 192 8.94 10.93 -33.98
C ALA A 192 8.05 12.16 -33.67
N GLY A 193 8.05 12.56 -32.39
CA GLY A 193 7.25 13.65 -31.87
C GLY A 193 5.74 13.40 -31.85
N ALA A 194 5.28 12.15 -31.96
CA ALA A 194 3.86 11.82 -31.95
C ALA A 194 3.19 12.16 -30.60
N SER A 195 1.95 12.67 -30.68
CA SER A 195 1.11 12.97 -29.51
C SER A 195 -0.22 12.23 -29.61
N ILE A 196 -0.37 11.15 -28.85
CA ILE A 196 -1.55 10.29 -28.86
C ILE A 196 -2.34 10.45 -27.56
N ALA A 197 -3.63 10.77 -27.67
CA ALA A 197 -4.56 10.82 -26.56
C ALA A 197 -5.72 9.86 -26.80
N ASN A 198 -5.76 8.76 -26.05
CA ASN A 198 -6.81 7.75 -26.15
C ASN A 198 -7.74 7.78 -24.94
N SER A 199 -9.01 8.04 -25.19
CA SER A 199 -10.13 7.90 -24.25
C SER A 199 -11.18 6.89 -24.70
N GLY A 200 -11.01 6.34 -25.91
CA GLY A 200 -11.85 5.32 -26.51
C GLY A 200 -11.14 3.97 -26.56
N LEU A 201 -11.27 3.28 -27.68
CA LEU A 201 -10.64 1.98 -27.96
C LEU A 201 -9.62 2.10 -29.09
N ILE A 202 -8.43 1.56 -28.88
CA ILE A 202 -7.44 1.27 -29.93
C ILE A 202 -7.15 -0.22 -29.87
N THR A 203 -7.24 -0.90 -31.01
CA THR A 203 -6.93 -2.33 -31.14
C THR A 203 -6.02 -2.57 -32.35
N GLY A 204 -4.93 -3.31 -32.15
CA GLY A 204 -4.11 -3.86 -33.23
C GLY A 204 -4.21 -5.38 -33.30
N GLY A 205 -4.06 -5.91 -34.50
CA GLY A 205 -3.84 -7.32 -34.80
C GLY A 205 -2.41 -7.77 -34.49
N ASP A 206 -1.47 -6.83 -34.36
CA ASP A 206 -0.12 -7.01 -33.82
C ASP A 206 0.07 -6.09 -32.60
N GLU A 207 0.54 -4.86 -32.77
CA GLU A 207 0.66 -3.87 -31.69
C GLU A 207 -0.58 -2.97 -31.55
N GLY A 208 -0.94 -2.63 -30.31
CA GLY A 208 -1.95 -1.60 -30.10
C GLY A 208 -1.50 -0.24 -30.66
N ILE A 209 -0.24 0.13 -30.38
CA ILE A 209 0.43 1.32 -30.90
C ILE A 209 1.91 0.98 -31.13
N GLN A 210 2.40 1.16 -32.35
CA GLN A 210 3.83 1.17 -32.70
C GLN A 210 4.34 2.62 -32.78
N LEU A 211 5.40 2.92 -32.04
CA LEU A 211 6.11 4.20 -32.10
C LEU A 211 7.45 4.00 -32.84
N GLU A 212 7.64 4.72 -33.94
CA GLU A 212 8.87 4.74 -34.75
C GLU A 212 9.76 5.96 -34.40
N GLY A 213 9.65 6.47 -33.16
CA GLY A 213 10.39 7.63 -32.68
C GLY A 213 10.04 8.04 -31.25
N ASP A 214 10.53 9.21 -30.82
CA ASP A 214 10.11 9.80 -29.55
C ASP A 214 8.63 10.24 -29.60
N GLY A 215 7.99 10.41 -28.45
CA GLY A 215 6.56 10.68 -28.43
C GLY A 215 5.92 10.58 -27.07
N SER A 216 4.61 10.85 -27.05
CA SER A 216 3.79 10.76 -25.83
C SER A 216 2.46 10.06 -26.08
N VAL A 217 2.11 9.16 -25.15
CA VAL A 217 0.82 8.47 -25.13
C VAL A 217 0.13 8.75 -23.81
N VAL A 218 -1.09 9.30 -23.89
CA VAL A 218 -1.98 9.47 -22.76
C VAL A 218 -3.19 8.57 -22.95
N ASN A 219 -3.29 7.53 -22.14
CA ASN A 219 -4.39 6.59 -22.17
C ASN A 219 -5.29 6.73 -20.94
N SER A 220 -6.56 7.04 -21.17
CA SER A 220 -7.66 6.91 -20.20
C SER A 220 -8.75 5.95 -20.69
N GLY A 221 -8.58 5.37 -21.88
CA GLY A 221 -9.46 4.39 -22.50
C GLY A 221 -8.86 2.99 -22.44
N ARG A 222 -8.98 2.25 -23.54
CA ARG A 222 -8.38 0.93 -23.71
C ARG A 222 -7.47 0.91 -24.95
N ILE A 223 -6.27 0.37 -24.77
CA ILE A 223 -5.34 0.01 -25.84
C ILE A 223 -5.12 -1.50 -25.76
N THR A 224 -5.17 -2.20 -26.88
CA THR A 224 -4.92 -3.65 -26.95
C THR A 224 -4.16 -3.99 -28.21
N GLY A 225 -3.01 -4.64 -28.08
CA GLY A 225 -2.38 -5.37 -29.18
C GLY A 225 -2.47 -6.87 -28.95
N ALA A 226 -2.42 -7.63 -30.04
CA ALA A 226 -2.30 -9.07 -29.98
C ALA A 226 -0.92 -9.49 -29.45
N ASP A 227 0.15 -8.82 -29.89
CA ASP A 227 1.49 -9.00 -29.33
C ASP A 227 1.72 -8.04 -28.16
N ARG A 228 2.02 -6.75 -28.46
CA ARG A 228 2.28 -5.72 -27.45
C ARG A 228 1.20 -4.66 -27.35
N GLY A 229 0.95 -4.16 -26.15
CA GLY A 229 0.01 -3.06 -25.95
C GLY A 229 0.49 -1.76 -26.62
N ILE A 230 1.74 -1.40 -26.34
CA ILE A 230 2.46 -0.28 -26.96
C ILE A 230 3.92 -0.72 -27.13
N ASP A 231 4.50 -0.50 -28.31
CA ASP A 231 5.89 -0.78 -28.62
C ASP A 231 6.64 0.48 -29.07
N GLY A 232 7.89 0.60 -28.65
CA GLY A 232 8.81 1.69 -28.96
C GLY A 232 10.23 1.42 -28.45
N ASP A 233 10.65 0.15 -28.45
CA ASP A 233 11.91 -0.33 -27.86
C ASP A 233 13.17 0.35 -28.44
N ASP A 234 13.16 0.65 -29.73
CA ASP A 234 14.32 1.21 -30.44
C ASP A 234 14.54 2.72 -30.17
N PHE A 235 13.70 3.36 -29.34
CA PHE A 235 13.65 4.81 -29.21
C PHE A 235 13.73 5.28 -27.76
N THR A 236 14.35 6.45 -27.58
CA THR A 236 14.61 7.03 -26.27
C THR A 236 13.60 8.10 -25.88
N GLY A 237 13.36 8.29 -24.59
CA GLY A 237 12.65 9.47 -24.08
C GLY A 237 11.12 9.40 -24.18
N LEU A 238 10.55 8.22 -24.44
CA LEU A 238 9.11 8.00 -24.56
C LEU A 238 8.35 8.35 -23.27
N GLN A 239 7.21 9.01 -23.40
CA GLN A 239 6.39 9.46 -22.27
C GLN A 239 5.02 8.80 -22.27
N ILE A 240 4.82 7.82 -21.38
CA ILE A 240 3.59 7.04 -21.29
C ILE A 240 2.84 7.40 -20.00
N ARG A 241 1.56 7.78 -20.14
CA ARG A 241 0.66 8.04 -19.01
C ARG A 241 -0.59 7.20 -19.14
N ASN A 242 -0.72 6.20 -18.27
CA ASN A 242 -1.87 5.32 -18.24
C ASN A 242 -2.74 5.58 -17.01
N SER A 243 -4.02 5.83 -17.26
CA SER A 243 -5.12 5.84 -16.27
C SER A 243 -6.27 4.93 -16.67
N GLY A 244 -6.19 4.34 -17.87
CA GLY A 244 -7.11 3.36 -18.40
C GLY A 244 -6.51 1.96 -18.38
N VAL A 245 -6.68 1.22 -19.48
CA VAL A 245 -6.18 -0.15 -19.63
C VAL A 245 -5.25 -0.21 -20.85
N ILE A 246 -4.08 -0.81 -20.67
CA ILE A 246 -3.17 -1.22 -21.74
C ILE A 246 -3.00 -2.73 -21.62
N THR A 247 -3.06 -3.44 -22.74
CA THR A 247 -2.91 -4.90 -22.78
C THR A 247 -2.09 -5.31 -24.00
N GLY A 248 -0.97 -6.00 -23.81
CA GLY A 248 -0.37 -6.89 -24.80
C GLY A 248 -0.75 -8.32 -24.43
N THR A 249 -1.30 -9.08 -25.38
CA THR A 249 -1.88 -10.39 -25.04
C THR A 249 -0.88 -11.54 -25.10
N ASP A 250 0.04 -11.52 -26.07
CA ASP A 250 1.03 -12.59 -26.26
C ASP A 250 2.42 -12.20 -25.71
N SER A 251 2.79 -10.91 -25.76
CA SER A 251 4.05 -10.36 -25.21
C SER A 251 3.73 -9.22 -24.24
N ASP A 252 4.37 -8.06 -24.36
CA ASP A 252 4.47 -7.11 -23.26
C ASP A 252 3.28 -6.15 -23.21
N GLY A 253 2.89 -5.75 -22.01
CA GLY A 253 1.94 -4.66 -21.84
C GLY A 253 2.47 -3.36 -22.47
N LEU A 254 3.76 -3.11 -22.27
CA LEU A 254 4.50 -1.96 -22.78
C LEU A 254 5.96 -2.35 -22.95
N ARG A 255 6.55 -2.06 -24.12
CA ARG A 255 7.99 -2.22 -24.36
C ARG A 255 8.55 -0.95 -24.98
N ILE A 256 9.50 -0.31 -24.30
CA ILE A 256 10.02 1.01 -24.69
C ILE A 256 11.51 1.12 -24.38
N GLY A 257 12.24 1.90 -25.17
CA GLY A 257 13.68 2.05 -25.01
C GLY A 257 14.11 2.91 -23.81
N ALA A 258 15.36 3.36 -23.85
CA ALA A 258 16.01 4.10 -22.77
C ALA A 258 15.40 5.49 -22.49
N ASP A 259 15.74 6.08 -21.35
CA ASP A 259 15.26 7.40 -20.90
C ASP A 259 13.72 7.53 -20.84
N ALA A 260 13.01 6.40 -20.81
CA ALA A 260 11.56 6.41 -20.87
C ALA A 260 10.94 6.84 -19.54
N THR A 261 9.73 7.36 -19.59
CA THR A 261 8.94 7.62 -18.38
C THR A 261 7.55 7.03 -18.49
N VAL A 262 7.28 6.02 -17.66
CA VAL A 262 6.00 5.35 -17.55
C VAL A 262 5.31 5.79 -16.26
N ARG A 263 4.10 6.31 -16.36
CA ARG A 263 3.25 6.61 -15.20
C ARG A 263 1.95 5.84 -15.30
N ASN A 264 1.80 4.83 -14.46
CA ASN A 264 0.62 4.00 -14.38
C ASN A 264 -0.22 4.33 -13.14
N SER A 265 -1.48 4.68 -13.36
CA SER A 265 -2.54 4.80 -12.34
C SER A 265 -3.76 3.95 -12.68
N GLY A 266 -3.74 3.29 -13.84
CA GLY A 266 -4.75 2.35 -14.31
C GLY A 266 -4.21 0.92 -14.26
N THR A 267 -4.46 0.17 -15.32
CA THR A 267 -3.99 -1.22 -15.46
C THR A 267 -3.10 -1.36 -16.69
N ILE A 268 -1.94 -2.00 -16.51
CA ILE A 268 -1.10 -2.51 -17.59
C ILE A 268 -1.02 -4.02 -17.42
N THR A 269 -1.18 -4.75 -18.51
CA THR A 269 -1.13 -6.22 -18.51
C THR A 269 -0.34 -6.71 -19.71
N GLY A 270 0.66 -7.55 -19.45
CA GLY A 270 1.39 -8.30 -20.47
C GLY A 270 1.12 -9.80 -20.39
N GLY A 271 1.13 -10.44 -21.55
CA GLY A 271 1.23 -11.89 -21.69
C GLY A 271 2.60 -12.41 -21.24
N ASP A 272 3.67 -11.66 -21.56
CA ASP A 272 5.03 -11.88 -21.07
C ASP A 272 5.35 -10.86 -19.96
N ASP A 273 5.95 -9.71 -20.29
CA ASP A 273 6.26 -8.66 -19.30
C ASP A 273 5.14 -7.64 -19.12
N GLY A 274 4.94 -7.19 -17.89
CA GLY A 274 4.02 -6.09 -17.61
C GLY A 274 4.49 -4.79 -18.28
N VAL A 275 5.75 -4.43 -18.04
CA VAL A 275 6.43 -3.27 -18.61
C VAL A 275 7.91 -3.62 -18.82
N GLN A 276 8.41 -3.51 -20.05
CA GLN A 276 9.82 -3.57 -20.39
C GLN A 276 10.34 -2.15 -20.71
N VAL A 277 11.47 -1.76 -20.12
CA VAL A 277 12.12 -0.45 -20.32
C VAL A 277 13.63 -0.58 -20.55
N GLY A 278 14.21 0.33 -21.33
CA GLY A 278 15.67 0.46 -21.45
C GLY A 278 16.33 1.26 -20.31
N SER A 279 17.64 1.47 -20.41
CA SER A 279 18.48 2.17 -19.42
C SER A 279 17.94 3.54 -19.00
N ASP A 280 18.27 3.98 -17.78
CA ASP A 280 17.92 5.30 -17.22
C ASP A 280 16.41 5.63 -17.22
N SER A 281 15.55 4.62 -17.32
CA SER A 281 14.10 4.80 -17.38
C SER A 281 13.45 4.94 -16.00
N LEU A 282 12.33 5.65 -15.93
CA LEU A 282 11.52 5.83 -14.72
C LEU A 282 10.12 5.20 -14.87
N VAL A 283 9.81 4.21 -14.04
CA VAL A 283 8.47 3.62 -13.92
C VAL A 283 7.82 4.00 -12.60
N VAL A 284 6.74 4.77 -12.65
CA VAL A 284 5.93 5.14 -11.48
C VAL A 284 4.60 4.40 -11.55
N ASN A 285 4.37 3.49 -10.60
CA ASN A 285 3.14 2.72 -10.49
C ASN A 285 2.33 3.10 -9.25
N SER A 286 1.12 3.57 -9.45
CA SER A 286 0.07 3.77 -8.44
C SER A 286 -1.19 2.96 -8.72
N GLY A 287 -1.23 2.27 -9.85
CA GLY A 287 -2.30 1.37 -10.27
C GLY A 287 -1.88 -0.09 -10.16
N THR A 288 -2.17 -0.87 -11.19
CA THR A 288 -1.81 -2.29 -11.28
C THR A 288 -0.98 -2.55 -12.51
N ILE A 289 0.13 -3.25 -12.34
CA ILE A 289 0.91 -3.87 -13.42
C ILE A 289 0.84 -5.39 -13.20
N THR A 290 0.56 -6.15 -14.25
CA THR A 290 0.48 -7.60 -14.19
C THR A 290 1.17 -8.24 -15.38
N ALA A 291 2.01 -9.23 -15.10
CA ALA A 291 2.68 -10.08 -16.06
C ALA A 291 2.19 -11.52 -15.90
N PHE A 292 1.80 -12.17 -17.00
CA PHE A 292 1.32 -13.56 -16.98
C PHE A 292 2.36 -14.58 -17.44
N GLY A 293 3.52 -14.13 -17.91
CA GLY A 293 4.58 -14.98 -18.44
C GLY A 293 5.91 -14.68 -17.79
N GLY A 294 6.35 -13.43 -17.91
CA GLY A 294 7.61 -12.91 -17.40
C GLY A 294 7.43 -11.97 -16.21
N GLU A 295 8.16 -10.87 -16.25
CA GLU A 295 8.40 -9.97 -15.14
C GLU A 295 7.36 -8.86 -15.03
N GLY A 296 7.09 -8.42 -13.81
CA GLY A 296 6.19 -7.30 -13.56
C GLY A 296 6.72 -6.03 -14.22
N ILE A 297 8.01 -5.73 -13.99
CA ILE A 297 8.79 -4.74 -14.72
C ILE A 297 10.14 -5.35 -15.06
N ASN A 298 10.48 -5.39 -16.34
CA ASN A 298 11.78 -5.79 -16.85
C ASN A 298 12.57 -4.53 -17.25
N GLY A 299 13.61 -4.23 -16.48
CA GLY A 299 14.51 -3.11 -16.69
C GLY A 299 15.95 -3.55 -16.54
N ASN A 300 16.31 -4.70 -17.09
CA ASN A 300 17.65 -5.32 -17.09
C ASN A 300 18.66 -4.52 -17.95
N GLU A 301 18.76 -3.23 -17.64
CA GLU A 301 19.61 -2.20 -18.22
C GLU A 301 19.93 -1.18 -17.11
N ASP A 302 21.11 -0.56 -17.15
CA ASP A 302 21.61 0.25 -16.03
C ASP A 302 20.70 1.45 -15.69
N GLY A 303 20.61 1.79 -14.41
CA GLY A 303 20.03 3.04 -13.93
C GLY A 303 18.50 3.11 -13.93
N VAL A 304 17.79 1.98 -14.11
CA VAL A 304 16.32 1.95 -14.07
C VAL A 304 15.79 2.27 -12.66
N SER A 305 14.79 3.15 -12.61
CA SER A 305 14.15 3.61 -11.39
C SER A 305 12.67 3.21 -11.32
N VAL A 306 12.26 2.53 -10.25
CA VAL A 306 10.90 2.08 -10.01
C VAL A 306 10.33 2.69 -8.73
N GLU A 307 9.24 3.44 -8.86
CA GLU A 307 8.45 3.95 -7.73
C GLU A 307 7.09 3.25 -7.68
N ASN A 308 6.90 2.32 -6.76
CA ASN A 308 5.66 1.57 -6.59
C ASN A 308 4.89 1.99 -5.34
N SER A 309 3.68 2.51 -5.53
CA SER A 309 2.66 2.71 -4.50
C SER A 309 1.38 1.91 -4.75
N GLY A 310 1.31 1.25 -5.91
CA GLY A 310 0.21 0.39 -6.32
C GLY A 310 0.53 -1.09 -6.11
N THR A 311 0.17 -1.91 -7.09
CA THR A 311 0.42 -3.36 -7.08
C THR A 311 1.15 -3.76 -8.35
N ILE A 312 2.20 -4.56 -8.19
CA ILE A 312 2.92 -5.25 -9.26
C ILE A 312 2.83 -6.75 -8.96
N ILE A 313 2.37 -7.54 -9.93
CA ILE A 313 2.23 -8.99 -9.82
C ILE A 313 2.85 -9.63 -11.06
N ALA A 314 3.73 -10.59 -10.86
CA ALA A 314 4.38 -11.33 -11.92
C ALA A 314 4.31 -12.84 -11.69
N LEU A 315 4.41 -13.61 -12.78
CA LEU A 315 4.71 -15.03 -12.68
C LEU A 315 6.21 -15.28 -12.58
N ASP A 316 7.02 -14.41 -13.17
CA ASP A 316 8.47 -14.40 -12.98
C ASP A 316 8.82 -13.40 -11.85
N ASP A 317 9.88 -12.61 -12.01
CA ASP A 317 10.25 -11.59 -11.03
C ASP A 317 9.22 -10.48 -10.93
N GLY A 318 9.02 -9.98 -9.71
CA GLY A 318 8.25 -8.75 -9.51
C GLY A 318 8.89 -7.58 -10.26
N LEU A 319 10.22 -7.44 -10.13
CA LEU A 319 11.09 -6.52 -10.85
C LEU A 319 12.38 -7.28 -11.21
N ASN A 320 12.86 -7.17 -12.44
CA ASN A 320 14.20 -7.62 -12.85
C ASN A 320 14.99 -6.41 -13.39
N LEU A 321 16.10 -6.07 -12.75
CA LEU A 321 16.83 -4.81 -12.94
C LEU A 321 18.34 -5.09 -13.05
N ALA A 322 19.11 -4.18 -13.65
CA ALA A 322 20.57 -4.31 -13.74
C ALA A 322 21.30 -3.41 -12.72
N ASP A 323 22.49 -2.94 -13.07
CA ASP A 323 23.33 -2.07 -12.23
C ASP A 323 22.69 -0.70 -11.95
N ASP A 324 23.06 -0.09 -10.82
CA ASP A 324 22.63 1.26 -10.41
C ASP A 324 21.09 1.44 -10.32
N ALA A 325 20.35 0.35 -10.07
CA ALA A 325 18.89 0.39 -9.95
C ALA A 325 18.40 1.17 -8.72
N TYR A 326 17.21 1.76 -8.81
CA TYR A 326 16.55 2.41 -7.67
C TYR A 326 15.11 1.95 -7.52
N VAL A 327 14.78 1.33 -6.39
CA VAL A 327 13.43 0.85 -6.07
C VAL A 327 12.90 1.56 -4.83
N LEU A 328 11.76 2.24 -4.96
CA LEU A 328 10.98 2.76 -3.85
C LEU A 328 9.61 2.08 -3.82
N ASN A 329 9.38 1.22 -2.83
CA ASN A 329 8.13 0.50 -2.66
C ASN A 329 7.37 0.96 -1.41
N THR A 330 6.19 1.54 -1.61
CA THR A 330 5.18 1.79 -0.57
C THR A 330 3.92 0.93 -0.79
N GLY A 331 3.84 0.24 -1.93
CA GLY A 331 2.74 -0.62 -2.33
C GLY A 331 3.04 -2.11 -2.12
N THR A 332 2.67 -2.92 -3.09
CA THR A 332 2.96 -4.37 -3.12
C THR A 332 3.71 -4.74 -4.39
N ILE A 333 4.79 -5.49 -4.24
CA ILE A 333 5.50 -6.19 -5.30
C ILE A 333 5.43 -7.68 -4.96
N LEU A 334 4.89 -8.47 -5.88
CA LEU A 334 4.62 -9.88 -5.70
C LEU A 334 5.11 -10.69 -6.89
N SER A 335 6.09 -11.55 -6.66
CA SER A 335 6.34 -12.69 -7.55
C SER A 335 5.52 -13.88 -7.07
N ASN A 336 4.68 -14.40 -7.98
CA ASN A 336 3.86 -15.60 -7.77
C ASN A 336 4.42 -16.82 -8.53
N GLY A 337 5.67 -16.72 -8.97
CA GLY A 337 6.45 -17.80 -9.58
C GLY A 337 6.88 -18.87 -8.60
N THR A 338 7.48 -19.94 -9.14
CA THR A 338 7.97 -21.06 -8.33
C THR A 338 9.44 -20.96 -7.95
N GLU A 339 10.22 -20.13 -8.63
CA GLU A 339 11.69 -20.06 -8.57
C GLU A 339 12.21 -18.62 -8.78
N GLN A 340 11.41 -17.60 -8.46
CA GLN A 340 11.67 -16.21 -8.88
C GLN A 340 11.45 -15.20 -7.75
N ASP A 341 11.96 -13.99 -7.91
CA ASP A 341 12.18 -13.02 -6.83
C ASP A 341 11.12 -11.92 -6.81
N ALA A 342 10.92 -11.30 -5.64
CA ALA A 342 10.11 -10.07 -5.65
C ALA A 342 10.87 -8.95 -6.37
N VAL A 343 12.18 -8.87 -6.17
CA VAL A 343 13.09 -7.91 -6.81
C VAL A 343 14.42 -8.61 -7.07
N ASP A 344 14.77 -8.77 -8.33
CA ASP A 344 16.09 -9.18 -8.82
C ASP A 344 16.84 -7.93 -9.32
N LEU A 345 18.09 -7.73 -8.89
CA LEU A 345 18.94 -6.62 -9.36
C LEU A 345 20.44 -6.93 -9.28
N ASP A 346 21.25 -6.47 -10.24
CA ASP A 346 22.73 -6.54 -10.09
C ASP A 346 23.21 -5.67 -8.91
N SER A 347 22.87 -4.37 -8.93
CA SER A 347 23.25 -3.43 -7.88
C SER A 347 22.30 -2.26 -7.77
N GLY A 348 22.27 -1.59 -6.61
CA GLY A 348 21.46 -0.39 -6.45
C GLY A 348 20.89 -0.17 -5.06
N THR A 349 19.81 0.60 -5.00
CA THR A 349 19.13 0.99 -3.76
C THR A 349 17.70 0.50 -3.75
N VAL A 350 17.33 -0.28 -2.73
CA VAL A 350 15.97 -0.75 -2.48
C VAL A 350 15.45 -0.16 -1.17
N ILE A 351 14.42 0.70 -1.26
CA ILE A 351 13.74 1.29 -0.11
C ILE A 351 12.32 0.71 -0.03
N ASN A 352 12.07 -0.11 0.99
CA ASN A 352 10.80 -0.77 1.21
C ASN A 352 10.06 -0.21 2.44
N HIS A 353 8.92 0.41 2.20
CA HIS A 353 7.90 0.75 3.18
C HIS A 353 6.65 -0.13 3.06
N GLY A 354 6.50 -0.83 1.93
CA GLY A 354 5.35 -1.66 1.60
C GLY A 354 5.61 -3.15 1.83
N THR A 355 5.12 -3.97 0.89
CA THR A 355 5.34 -5.42 0.86
C THR A 355 6.13 -5.81 -0.38
N MET A 356 7.20 -6.58 -0.19
CA MET A 356 7.90 -7.35 -1.22
C MET A 356 7.78 -8.82 -0.84
N LEU A 357 7.26 -9.63 -1.77
CA LEU A 357 7.01 -11.04 -1.51
C LEU A 357 7.34 -11.87 -2.76
N SER A 358 8.29 -12.78 -2.63
CA SER A 358 8.33 -13.97 -3.50
C SER A 358 7.51 -15.07 -2.84
N LEU A 359 6.71 -15.80 -3.62
CA LEU A 359 5.98 -16.99 -3.17
C LEU A 359 6.71 -18.30 -3.49
N ALA A 360 7.88 -18.23 -4.13
CA ALA A 360 8.71 -19.39 -4.42
C ALA A 360 9.09 -20.12 -3.13
N ALA A 361 9.08 -21.45 -3.17
CA ALA A 361 9.30 -22.26 -1.98
C ALA A 361 10.79 -22.54 -1.73
N LEU A 362 11.62 -22.58 -2.77
CA LEU A 362 13.00 -23.06 -2.69
C LEU A 362 14.03 -21.99 -3.04
N ASP A 363 13.77 -21.22 -4.08
CA ASP A 363 14.79 -20.43 -4.77
C ASP A 363 14.19 -19.10 -5.26
N GLY A 364 13.41 -18.44 -4.42
CA GLY A 364 12.92 -17.12 -4.80
C GLY A 364 12.77 -16.26 -3.56
N ASP A 365 13.45 -15.14 -3.62
CA ASP A 365 13.86 -14.29 -2.54
C ASP A 365 13.03 -13.01 -2.51
N GLY A 366 13.04 -12.33 -1.37
CA GLY A 366 12.39 -11.03 -1.27
C GLY A 366 13.12 -9.98 -2.09
N ILE A 367 14.45 -10.02 -2.06
CA ILE A 367 15.39 -9.24 -2.87
C ILE A 367 16.56 -10.15 -3.17
N ASP A 368 17.01 -10.25 -4.41
CA ASP A 368 18.25 -10.93 -4.81
C ASP A 368 19.22 -9.97 -5.51
N PHE A 369 20.49 -9.99 -5.10
CA PHE A 369 21.57 -9.23 -5.71
C PHE A 369 22.44 -10.13 -6.59
N ASP A 370 22.48 -9.83 -7.89
CA ASP A 370 23.11 -10.68 -8.88
C ASP A 370 24.65 -10.57 -8.92
N ALA A 371 25.32 -11.68 -9.25
CA ALA A 371 26.78 -11.71 -9.30
C ALA A 371 27.32 -10.96 -10.53
N GLY A 372 28.37 -10.16 -10.31
CA GLY A 372 29.06 -9.41 -11.39
C GLY A 372 28.79 -7.91 -11.37
N ALA A 373 27.95 -7.46 -10.43
CA ALA A 373 27.73 -6.09 -10.05
C ALA A 373 29.02 -5.26 -9.99
N THR A 374 28.94 -4.01 -10.43
CA THR A 374 30.07 -3.07 -10.37
C THR A 374 30.05 -2.13 -9.16
N ALA A 375 28.91 -2.10 -8.45
CA ALA A 375 28.65 -1.25 -7.31
C ALA A 375 27.97 -1.99 -6.16
N ALA A 376 28.07 -1.41 -4.95
CA ALA A 376 27.47 -1.96 -3.74
C ALA A 376 25.94 -1.79 -3.73
N GLY A 377 25.22 -2.77 -3.19
CA GLY A 377 23.79 -2.68 -2.95
C GLY A 377 23.45 -2.13 -1.57
N PHE A 378 22.26 -1.53 -1.48
CA PHE A 378 21.72 -0.96 -0.25
C PHE A 378 20.23 -1.26 -0.11
N VAL A 379 19.83 -1.81 1.03
CA VAL A 379 18.43 -2.08 1.40
C VAL A 379 18.05 -1.30 2.64
N LEU A 380 16.99 -0.50 2.56
CA LEU A 380 16.31 0.09 3.72
C LEU A 380 14.90 -0.47 3.83
N ASN A 381 14.64 -1.28 4.85
CA ASN A 381 13.33 -1.87 5.08
C ASN A 381 12.65 -1.30 6.32
N THR A 382 11.44 -0.78 6.16
CA THR A 382 10.50 -0.45 7.25
C THR A 382 9.18 -1.22 7.09
N GLY A 383 8.98 -1.89 5.96
CA GLY A 383 7.82 -2.70 5.63
C GLY A 383 8.06 -4.20 5.87
N ARG A 384 7.58 -5.02 4.93
CA ARG A 384 7.77 -6.48 4.92
C ARG A 384 8.51 -6.91 3.67
N ILE A 385 9.55 -7.72 3.85
CA ILE A 385 10.28 -8.44 2.81
C ILE A 385 10.25 -9.92 3.15
N GLU A 386 9.88 -10.76 2.18
CA GLU A 386 9.80 -12.20 2.39
C GLU A 386 10.04 -13.02 1.13
N GLY A 387 10.84 -14.07 1.26
CA GLY A 387 11.10 -15.07 0.23
C GLY A 387 11.60 -16.38 0.85
N ALA A 388 12.21 -17.24 0.04
CA ALA A 388 13.01 -18.38 0.49
C ALA A 388 14.13 -17.88 1.42
N ARG A 389 14.86 -16.86 0.96
CA ARG A 389 15.56 -15.87 1.76
C ARG A 389 14.83 -14.53 1.67
N GLY A 390 15.00 -13.69 2.68
CA GLY A 390 14.42 -12.35 2.67
C GLY A 390 15.24 -11.41 1.78
N VAL A 391 16.55 -11.35 2.02
CA VAL A 391 17.52 -10.64 1.18
C VAL A 391 18.65 -11.62 0.87
N ASN A 392 19.00 -11.74 -0.40
CA ASN A 392 20.07 -12.57 -0.91
C ASN A 392 21.06 -11.72 -1.71
N ALA A 393 22.32 -12.14 -1.72
CA ALA A 393 23.28 -11.82 -2.74
C ALA A 393 23.85 -13.14 -3.24
N ASP A 394 24.05 -13.22 -4.54
CA ASP A 394 24.34 -14.47 -5.21
C ASP A 394 25.73 -15.01 -4.82
N ASP A 395 25.95 -16.32 -4.82
CA ASP A 395 27.16 -16.97 -4.22
C ASP A 395 28.51 -16.45 -4.76
N LEU A 396 28.50 -15.85 -5.96
CA LEU A 396 29.69 -15.30 -6.63
C LEU A 396 29.79 -13.77 -6.53
N ASP A 397 28.83 -13.11 -5.89
CA ASP A 397 28.94 -11.70 -5.54
C ASP A 397 30.11 -11.51 -4.56
N THR A 398 30.88 -10.44 -4.81
CA THR A 398 32.06 -10.05 -4.01
C THR A 398 32.01 -8.58 -3.62
N VAL A 399 30.90 -7.90 -3.91
CA VAL A 399 30.68 -6.49 -3.64
C VAL A 399 29.93 -6.34 -2.32
N SER A 400 30.34 -5.35 -1.53
CA SER A 400 29.69 -5.07 -0.25
C SER A 400 28.20 -4.77 -0.40
N GLN A 401 27.42 -5.31 0.50
CA GLN A 401 25.98 -5.09 0.66
C GLN A 401 25.69 -4.45 2.01
N THR A 402 24.71 -3.55 2.06
CA THR A 402 24.25 -2.94 3.31
C THR A 402 22.74 -3.10 3.48
N VAL A 403 22.31 -3.76 4.55
CA VAL A 403 20.89 -3.96 4.89
C VAL A 403 20.57 -3.26 6.20
N THR A 404 19.83 -2.16 6.13
CA THR A 404 19.26 -1.48 7.29
C THR A 404 17.78 -1.87 7.44
N ASN A 405 17.43 -2.50 8.56
CA ASN A 405 16.07 -2.94 8.83
C ASN A 405 15.45 -2.20 10.03
N TYR A 406 14.19 -1.83 9.89
CA TYR A 406 13.26 -1.35 10.93
C TYR A 406 11.91 -2.09 10.83
N GLY A 407 11.74 -2.94 9.82
CA GLY A 407 10.54 -3.72 9.55
C GLY A 407 10.76 -5.22 9.73
N ALA A 408 10.04 -6.04 8.96
CA ALA A 408 10.18 -7.49 8.97
C ALA A 408 10.94 -7.99 7.73
N ILE A 409 11.95 -8.83 7.94
CA ILE A 409 12.62 -9.62 6.90
C ILE A 409 12.47 -11.09 7.29
N THR A 410 11.92 -11.90 6.40
CA THR A 410 11.66 -13.32 6.67
C THR A 410 12.20 -14.20 5.55
N GLY A 411 13.01 -15.19 5.92
CA GLY A 411 13.44 -16.26 5.03
C GLY A 411 12.78 -17.56 5.40
N ARG A 412 11.90 -18.07 4.53
CA ARG A 412 11.10 -19.27 4.78
C ARG A 412 11.94 -20.56 4.79
N ASN A 413 13.13 -20.56 4.21
CA ASN A 413 14.06 -21.69 4.20
C ASN A 413 15.07 -21.69 5.35
N GLY A 414 14.91 -20.79 6.31
CA GLY A 414 15.70 -20.75 7.54
C GLY A 414 16.83 -19.74 7.53
N THR A 415 17.21 -19.18 6.37
CA THR A 415 18.13 -18.03 6.25
C THR A 415 17.33 -16.82 5.81
N ALA A 416 17.33 -15.75 6.59
CA ALA A 416 16.63 -14.50 6.28
C ALA A 416 17.47 -13.55 5.43
N ILE A 417 18.78 -13.50 5.70
CA ILE A 417 19.73 -12.63 5.02
C ILE A 417 20.95 -13.48 4.67
N PHE A 418 21.35 -13.47 3.41
CA PHE A 418 22.59 -14.07 2.90
C PHE A 418 23.28 -13.06 1.98
N LEU A 419 24.54 -12.68 2.23
CA LEU A 419 25.22 -11.60 1.47
C LEU A 419 26.52 -12.04 0.77
N ALA A 420 26.78 -13.34 0.69
CA ALA A 420 27.87 -13.96 -0.06
C ALA A 420 29.30 -13.45 0.27
N GLY A 421 29.79 -12.40 -0.38
CA GLY A 421 31.12 -11.88 -0.15
C GLY A 421 31.19 -10.37 -0.35
N GLY A 422 32.13 -9.72 0.33
CA GLY A 422 32.17 -8.27 0.44
C GLY A 422 32.37 -7.87 1.90
N ASP A 423 32.66 -6.60 2.18
CA ASP A 423 32.61 -6.14 3.58
C ASP A 423 31.16 -5.69 3.88
N ASP A 424 30.34 -6.61 4.40
CA ASP A 424 28.89 -6.42 4.49
C ASP A 424 28.45 -5.79 5.81
N VAL A 425 27.28 -5.14 5.78
CA VAL A 425 26.71 -4.48 6.96
C VAL A 425 25.23 -4.79 7.12
N VAL A 426 24.86 -5.39 8.24
CA VAL A 426 23.46 -5.50 8.69
C VAL A 426 23.24 -4.60 9.89
N GLU A 427 22.29 -3.67 9.76
CA GLU A 427 21.93 -2.70 10.79
C GLU A 427 20.47 -2.86 11.22
N LEU A 428 20.22 -3.03 12.52
CA LEU A 428 18.88 -3.19 13.06
C LEU A 428 18.48 -1.99 13.92
N GLY A 429 17.29 -1.46 13.67
CA GLY A 429 16.67 -0.40 14.45
C GLY A 429 15.37 -0.82 15.13
N THR A 430 14.74 0.12 15.83
CA THR A 430 13.53 -0.17 16.61
C THR A 430 12.41 -0.65 15.67
N GLY A 431 11.83 -1.81 16.00
CA GLY A 431 10.82 -2.47 15.18
C GLY A 431 11.35 -3.60 14.29
N SER A 432 12.68 -3.73 14.12
CA SER A 432 13.28 -4.82 13.36
C SER A 432 12.80 -6.19 13.84
N ARG A 433 12.40 -7.02 12.88
CA ARG A 433 12.22 -8.47 13.05
C ARG A 433 12.95 -9.19 11.93
N ILE A 434 13.86 -10.08 12.31
CA ILE A 434 14.55 -10.98 11.39
C ILE A 434 14.09 -12.40 11.72
N ASN A 435 13.41 -13.06 10.79
CA ASN A 435 12.95 -14.43 10.96
C ASN A 435 13.73 -15.36 10.03
N GLY A 436 14.78 -15.97 10.59
CA GLY A 436 15.78 -16.78 9.89
C GLY A 436 17.20 -16.34 10.28
N ALA A 437 18.19 -17.14 9.91
CA ALA A 437 19.61 -16.86 10.15
C ALA A 437 20.10 -15.68 9.29
N ILE A 438 21.16 -15.02 9.76
CA ILE A 438 21.90 -13.98 9.04
C ILE A 438 23.25 -14.57 8.65
N ASP A 439 23.57 -14.61 7.37
CA ASP A 439 24.85 -15.08 6.87
C ASP A 439 25.50 -13.96 6.04
N LEU A 440 26.58 -13.39 6.55
CA LEU A 440 27.27 -12.27 5.90
C LEU A 440 28.38 -12.78 4.98
N GLY A 441 28.84 -14.00 5.18
CA GLY A 441 29.70 -14.69 4.23
C GLY A 441 31.18 -14.35 4.39
N GLU A 442 31.87 -14.03 3.29
CA GLU A 442 33.31 -13.77 3.27
C GLU A 442 33.63 -12.28 3.23
N GLY A 443 34.35 -11.77 4.23
CA GLY A 443 34.77 -10.38 4.24
C GLY A 443 35.14 -9.89 5.62
N THR A 444 34.99 -8.57 5.84
CA THR A 444 34.97 -7.97 7.18
C THR A 444 33.57 -7.45 7.46
N ASP A 445 32.75 -8.32 8.05
CA ASP A 445 31.32 -8.08 8.14
C ASP A 445 30.93 -7.44 9.46
N THR A 446 29.89 -6.62 9.41
CA THR A 446 29.40 -5.86 10.55
C THR A 446 27.93 -6.15 10.83
N PHE A 447 27.65 -6.61 12.06
CA PHE A 447 26.30 -6.59 12.62
C PHE A 447 26.19 -5.44 13.64
N ARG A 448 25.25 -4.52 13.42
CA ARG A 448 25.07 -3.32 14.24
C ARG A 448 23.64 -3.15 14.74
N LEU A 449 23.51 -2.70 16.00
CA LEU A 449 22.26 -2.18 16.54
C LEU A 449 22.27 -0.65 16.54
N LEU A 450 21.34 -0.04 15.82
CA LEU A 450 21.20 1.43 15.72
C LEU A 450 20.40 2.02 16.88
N SER A 451 19.51 1.22 17.46
CA SER A 451 18.65 1.58 18.60
C SER A 451 18.26 0.32 19.37
N PRO A 452 17.53 0.43 20.50
CA PRO A 452 17.06 -0.75 21.22
C PRO A 452 16.21 -1.67 20.34
N VAL A 453 16.56 -2.95 20.36
CA VAL A 453 15.89 -4.04 19.67
C VAL A 453 15.82 -5.22 20.63
N GLN A 454 14.67 -5.85 20.70
CA GLN A 454 14.50 -7.13 21.38
C GLN A 454 14.51 -8.25 20.34
N GLY A 455 15.49 -9.15 20.40
CA GLY A 455 15.64 -10.18 19.38
C GLY A 455 16.69 -11.23 19.68
N VAL A 456 16.52 -12.38 19.01
CA VAL A 456 17.45 -13.50 18.95
C VAL A 456 17.96 -13.63 17.53
N PHE A 457 19.28 -13.68 17.37
CA PHE A 457 19.95 -13.69 16.07
C PHE A 457 20.84 -14.92 15.98
N ASP A 458 20.57 -15.76 15.00
CA ASP A 458 21.43 -16.88 14.62
C ASP A 458 22.22 -16.46 13.38
N PHE A 459 23.51 -16.80 13.34
CA PHE A 459 24.39 -16.46 12.23
C PHE A 459 24.90 -17.71 11.51
N GLY A 460 24.87 -17.69 10.18
CA GLY A 460 25.45 -18.74 9.33
C GLY A 460 26.98 -18.74 9.38
N SER A 461 27.54 -17.54 9.35
CA SER A 461 28.96 -17.20 9.55
C SER A 461 29.07 -16.13 10.64
N ALA A 462 30.13 -16.16 11.46
CA ALA A 462 30.27 -15.21 12.56
C ALA A 462 30.76 -13.85 12.05
N PRO A 463 30.00 -12.75 12.21
CA PRO A 463 30.48 -11.41 11.86
C PRO A 463 31.81 -11.04 12.55
N GLU A 464 32.72 -10.41 11.82
CA GLU A 464 33.99 -9.91 12.37
C GLU A 464 33.77 -8.76 13.35
N VAL A 465 32.74 -7.95 13.12
CA VAL A 465 32.42 -6.75 13.90
C VAL A 465 31.01 -6.82 14.44
N PHE A 466 30.91 -6.87 15.76
CA PHE A 466 29.66 -6.65 16.48
C PHE A 466 29.66 -5.25 17.10
N ASP A 467 28.72 -4.41 16.68
CA ASP A 467 28.54 -3.05 17.20
C ASP A 467 27.18 -2.90 17.88
N ALA A 468 27.17 -3.00 19.21
CA ALA A 468 25.93 -2.91 19.98
C ALA A 468 25.32 -1.50 20.03
N GLY A 469 26.03 -0.44 19.60
CA GLY A 469 25.52 0.93 19.68
C GLY A 469 25.23 1.42 21.11
N GLY A 470 25.75 0.74 22.13
CA GLY A 470 25.41 0.98 23.54
C GLY A 470 24.16 0.26 24.05
N ASN A 471 23.51 -0.55 23.22
CA ASN A 471 22.32 -1.31 23.58
C ASN A 471 22.65 -2.61 24.34
N PRO A 472 21.72 -3.16 25.14
CA PRO A 472 21.91 -4.44 25.82
C PRO A 472 22.06 -5.59 24.81
N PHE A 473 23.27 -6.11 24.70
CA PHE A 473 23.63 -7.09 23.67
C PHE A 473 24.60 -8.14 24.22
N ILE A 474 24.37 -9.41 23.89
CA ILE A 474 25.24 -10.53 24.26
C ILE A 474 25.50 -11.37 23.01
N VAL A 475 26.77 -11.68 22.76
CA VAL A 475 27.22 -12.55 21.67
C VAL A 475 27.79 -13.84 22.25
N SER A 476 27.53 -14.98 21.61
CA SER A 476 28.12 -16.26 21.97
C SER A 476 29.64 -16.25 21.79
N THR A 477 30.34 -17.20 22.42
CA THR A 477 31.81 -17.27 22.34
C THR A 477 32.33 -17.57 20.93
N ASP A 478 31.54 -18.28 20.12
CA ASP A 478 31.85 -18.59 18.72
C ASP A 478 31.35 -17.53 17.72
N GLY A 479 30.60 -16.52 18.19
CA GLY A 479 30.06 -15.46 17.33
C GLY A 479 28.85 -15.88 16.49
N LEU A 480 28.36 -17.12 16.61
CA LEU A 480 27.28 -17.65 15.78
C LEU A 480 25.88 -17.37 16.32
N GLN A 481 25.76 -16.80 17.51
CA GLN A 481 24.50 -16.39 18.09
C GLN A 481 24.65 -15.06 18.83
N ALA A 482 23.60 -14.25 18.79
CA ALA A 482 23.50 -13.08 19.64
C ALA A 482 22.07 -12.86 20.13
N VAL A 483 21.94 -12.17 21.25
CA VAL A 483 20.64 -11.71 21.77
C VAL A 483 20.73 -10.23 22.13
N ALA A 484 19.65 -9.51 21.85
CA ALA A 484 19.48 -8.11 22.22
C ALA A 484 18.21 -7.94 23.06
N ALA A 485 18.25 -7.04 24.04
CA ALA A 485 17.08 -6.69 24.83
C ALA A 485 16.73 -5.21 24.64
N ASP A 486 15.43 -4.93 24.60
CA ASP A 486 14.90 -3.58 24.59
C ASP A 486 14.54 -3.15 26.03
N PRO A 487 15.24 -2.17 26.62
CA PRO A 487 14.91 -1.65 27.94
C PRO A 487 13.48 -1.09 28.06
N GLY A 488 12.93 -0.52 26.99
CA GLY A 488 11.57 0.00 26.95
C GLY A 488 10.53 -1.11 27.08
N VAL A 489 10.74 -2.25 26.41
CA VAL A 489 9.85 -3.42 26.53
C VAL A 489 9.90 -3.99 27.95
N MET A 490 11.09 -4.11 28.52
CA MET A 490 11.25 -4.67 29.87
C MET A 490 10.67 -3.75 30.96
N SER A 491 10.86 -2.43 30.83
CA SER A 491 10.33 -1.45 31.79
C SER A 491 8.82 -1.24 31.70
N ALA A 492 8.16 -1.60 30.59
CA ALA A 492 6.70 -1.53 30.47
C ALA A 492 5.97 -2.36 31.55
N GLY A 493 6.52 -3.52 31.90
CA GLY A 493 5.98 -4.36 32.98
C GLY A 493 6.06 -3.68 34.35
N ASP A 494 7.15 -2.97 34.62
CA ASP A 494 7.31 -2.22 35.86
C ASP A 494 6.34 -1.03 35.93
N ALA A 495 6.11 -0.36 34.81
CA ALA A 495 5.17 0.75 34.72
C ALA A 495 3.74 0.28 35.02
N LEU A 496 3.33 -0.87 34.47
CA LEU A 496 2.05 -1.51 34.81
C LEU A 496 1.98 -1.89 36.30
N ALA A 497 3.04 -2.46 36.86
CA ALA A 497 3.09 -2.83 38.27
C ALA A 497 2.96 -1.60 39.19
N ALA A 498 3.67 -0.52 38.89
CA ALA A 498 3.63 0.72 39.67
C ALA A 498 2.27 1.41 39.61
N ARG A 499 1.68 1.56 38.41
CA ARG A 499 0.36 2.17 38.23
C ARG A 499 -0.74 1.31 38.85
N GLY A 500 -0.70 0.00 38.61
CA GLY A 500 -1.64 -0.96 39.20
C GLY A 500 -1.64 -0.89 40.72
N LEU A 501 -0.45 -0.89 41.35
CA LEU A 501 -0.32 -0.77 42.81
C LEU A 501 -0.88 0.55 43.34
N ALA A 502 -0.54 1.67 42.70
CA ALA A 502 -1.06 2.99 43.08
C ALA A 502 -2.59 3.07 42.98
N SER A 503 -3.17 2.43 41.97
CA SER A 503 -4.62 2.37 41.78
C SER A 503 -5.31 1.60 42.91
N VAL A 504 -4.90 0.34 43.14
CA VAL A 504 -5.50 -0.54 44.15
C VAL A 504 -5.34 0.02 45.56
N LEU A 505 -4.15 0.53 45.90
CA LEU A 505 -3.92 1.12 47.22
C LEU A 505 -4.75 2.40 47.41
N GLY A 506 -4.89 3.21 46.36
CA GLY A 506 -5.76 4.38 46.36
C GLY A 506 -7.21 4.02 46.69
N THR A 507 -7.79 3.03 46.01
CA THR A 507 -9.15 2.55 46.29
C THR A 507 -9.27 1.91 47.66
N ALA A 508 -8.29 1.10 48.08
CA ALA A 508 -8.29 0.47 49.39
C ALA A 508 -8.27 1.50 50.53
N LEU A 509 -7.50 2.59 50.37
CA LEU A 509 -7.50 3.70 51.33
C LEU A 509 -8.85 4.40 51.40
N GLU A 510 -9.51 4.63 50.26
CA GLU A 510 -10.85 5.23 50.21
C GLU A 510 -11.88 4.36 50.94
N LEU A 511 -11.91 3.05 50.68
CA LEU A 511 -12.84 2.12 51.34
C LEU A 511 -12.51 1.90 52.83
N ALA A 512 -11.24 2.03 53.23
CA ALA A 512 -10.83 1.87 54.62
C ALA A 512 -11.28 3.04 55.52
N GLU A 513 -11.52 4.23 54.95
CA GLU A 513 -12.04 5.39 55.69
C GLU A 513 -13.51 5.22 56.10
N GLU A 514 -14.26 4.39 55.37
CA GLU A 514 -15.68 4.19 55.57
C GLU A 514 -16.02 3.58 56.94
N ALA A 515 -17.32 3.60 57.26
CA ALA A 515 -17.85 3.01 58.48
C ALA A 515 -17.45 1.52 58.64
N ALA A 516 -17.52 1.01 59.86
CA ALA A 516 -17.37 -0.43 60.08
C ALA A 516 -18.45 -1.18 59.29
N GLY A 517 -18.08 -2.33 58.72
CA GLY A 517 -18.92 -3.00 57.74
C GLY A 517 -18.16 -3.55 56.54
N PHE A 518 -18.91 -4.07 55.58
CA PHE A 518 -18.36 -4.57 54.31
C PHE A 518 -18.37 -3.45 53.27
N ALA A 519 -17.29 -3.35 52.49
CA ALA A 519 -17.21 -2.45 51.35
C ALA A 519 -16.55 -3.16 50.17
N ALA A 520 -16.99 -2.82 48.96
CA ALA A 520 -16.44 -3.34 47.73
C ALA A 520 -16.42 -2.25 46.65
N ARG A 521 -15.40 -2.26 45.79
CA ARG A 521 -15.36 -1.46 44.56
C ARG A 521 -14.73 -2.25 43.43
N LEU A 522 -15.34 -2.17 42.25
CA LEU A 522 -14.78 -2.66 40.99
C LEU A 522 -14.60 -1.46 40.07
N ASN A 523 -13.42 -1.33 39.48
CA ASN A 523 -13.10 -0.31 38.48
C ASN A 523 -12.62 -1.00 37.20
N ALA A 524 -13.01 -0.49 36.05
CA ALA A 524 -12.48 -0.92 34.75
C ALA A 524 -12.20 0.32 33.89
N THR A 525 -11.06 0.34 33.20
CA THR A 525 -10.66 1.40 32.28
C THR A 525 -10.49 0.82 30.88
N GLY A 526 -11.07 1.49 29.87
CA GLY A 526 -11.17 0.94 28.52
C GLY A 526 -9.90 1.06 27.68
N GLU A 527 -9.23 2.22 27.69
CA GLU A 527 -8.06 2.45 26.83
C GLU A 527 -6.78 1.72 27.28
N ARG A 528 -6.72 1.23 28.53
CA ARG A 528 -5.54 0.56 29.11
C ARG A 528 -5.75 -0.92 29.44
N ASP A 529 -6.94 -1.45 29.14
CA ASP A 529 -7.37 -2.80 29.55
C ASP A 529 -7.14 -3.12 31.05
N GLU A 530 -7.16 -2.09 31.90
CA GLU A 530 -6.95 -2.25 33.34
C GLU A 530 -8.27 -2.53 34.06
N VAL A 531 -8.29 -3.59 34.85
CA VAL A 531 -9.40 -3.96 35.73
C VAL A 531 -8.89 -4.10 37.15
N GLU A 532 -9.60 -3.49 38.09
CA GLU A 532 -9.31 -3.51 39.51
C GLU A 532 -10.54 -3.93 40.32
N GLY A 533 -10.32 -4.69 41.39
CA GLY A 533 -11.33 -4.95 42.40
C GLY A 533 -10.78 -4.91 43.81
N VAL A 534 -11.45 -4.18 44.71
CA VAL A 534 -11.08 -4.09 46.12
C VAL A 534 -12.27 -4.44 47.00
N LEU A 535 -12.01 -5.25 48.02
CA LEU A 535 -12.93 -5.65 49.07
C LEU A 535 -12.35 -5.25 50.43
N ARG A 536 -13.21 -4.83 51.35
CA ARG A 536 -12.82 -4.44 52.70
C ARG A 536 -13.87 -4.89 53.71
N HIS A 537 -13.43 -5.31 54.88
CA HIS A 537 -14.29 -5.51 56.04
C HIS A 537 -13.69 -4.84 57.29
N GLY A 538 -14.49 -4.03 57.99
CA GLY A 538 -14.03 -3.27 59.14
C GLY A 538 -14.87 -3.41 60.40
N PHE A 539 -14.20 -3.17 61.53
CA PHE A 539 -14.70 -3.34 62.89
C PHE A 539 -14.48 -2.04 63.66
N ALA A 540 -15.56 -1.47 64.20
CA ALA A 540 -15.47 -0.29 65.04
C ALA A 540 -14.99 -0.66 66.45
N LEU A 541 -14.03 0.09 66.96
CA LEU A 541 -13.63 0.10 68.36
C LEU A 541 -14.40 1.18 69.12
N GLY A 542 -14.52 1.02 70.44
CA GLY A 542 -15.26 1.95 71.30
C GLY A 542 -14.66 3.36 71.41
N ASP A 543 -13.51 3.61 70.81
CA ASP A 543 -12.79 4.89 70.81
C ASP A 543 -12.86 5.64 69.47
N GLY A 544 -13.69 5.17 68.55
CA GLY A 544 -13.86 5.76 67.20
C GLY A 544 -12.85 5.25 66.16
N THR A 545 -11.92 4.38 66.55
CA THR A 545 -11.02 3.71 65.60
C THR A 545 -11.77 2.62 64.84
N VAL A 546 -11.52 2.49 63.54
CA VAL A 546 -12.00 1.38 62.71
C VAL A 546 -10.81 0.56 62.26
N LEU A 547 -10.74 -0.70 62.69
CA LEU A 547 -9.77 -1.67 62.19
C LEU A 547 -10.37 -2.39 60.99
N SER A 548 -9.63 -2.52 59.91
CA SER A 548 -10.11 -3.15 58.67
C SER A 548 -9.14 -4.20 58.17
N VAL A 549 -9.66 -5.19 57.46
CA VAL A 549 -8.89 -6.05 56.55
C VAL A 549 -9.40 -5.80 55.15
N PHE A 550 -8.50 -5.70 54.18
CA PHE A 550 -8.86 -5.52 52.78
C PHE A 550 -8.13 -6.54 51.91
N GLY A 551 -8.69 -6.77 50.72
CA GLY A 551 -8.08 -7.53 49.63
C GLY A 551 -8.29 -6.78 48.33
N GLY A 552 -7.27 -6.75 47.49
CA GLY A 552 -7.27 -6.07 46.20
C GLY A 552 -6.76 -6.99 45.10
N LEU A 553 -7.32 -6.85 43.90
CA LEU A 553 -6.89 -7.50 42.67
C LEU A 553 -6.74 -6.43 41.60
N GLN A 554 -5.74 -6.59 40.74
CA GLN A 554 -5.60 -5.80 39.53
C GLN A 554 -5.04 -6.65 38.39
N SER A 555 -5.46 -6.34 37.18
CA SER A 555 -4.87 -6.82 35.93
C SER A 555 -4.75 -5.65 34.96
N GLY A 556 -3.73 -5.67 34.11
CA GLY A 556 -3.58 -4.77 32.96
C GLY A 556 -2.63 -5.38 31.93
N SER A 557 -2.69 -4.88 30.70
CA SER A 557 -1.83 -5.33 29.60
C SER A 557 -1.16 -4.15 28.89
N ALA A 558 -0.06 -4.44 28.21
CA ALA A 558 0.57 -3.56 27.24
C ALA A 558 0.80 -4.37 25.96
N ASP A 559 -0.01 -4.10 24.95
CA ASP A 559 0.03 -4.80 23.67
C ASP A 559 0.83 -3.99 22.65
N THR A 560 1.32 -4.66 21.61
CA THR A 560 2.04 -4.01 20.48
C THR A 560 3.30 -3.23 20.86
N LEU A 561 3.97 -3.65 21.94
CA LEU A 561 5.30 -3.12 22.28
C LEU A 561 6.29 -3.41 21.13
N PRO A 562 7.43 -2.68 21.03
CA PRO A 562 8.44 -2.91 20.00
C PRO A 562 8.77 -4.39 19.79
N GLY A 563 8.86 -4.82 18.53
CA GLY A 563 9.00 -6.23 18.15
C GLY A 563 7.68 -7.02 18.12
N GLY A 564 6.55 -6.45 18.56
CA GLY A 564 5.27 -7.15 18.68
C GLY A 564 5.20 -8.01 19.94
N VAL A 565 5.72 -7.48 21.05
CA VAL A 565 5.64 -8.11 22.37
C VAL A 565 4.33 -7.70 23.03
N ASP A 566 3.60 -8.68 23.55
CA ASP A 566 2.43 -8.46 24.40
C ASP A 566 2.80 -8.81 25.84
N LEU A 567 2.40 -7.94 26.77
CA LEU A 567 2.74 -8.05 28.18
C LEU A 567 1.47 -8.00 29.04
N ASP A 568 1.27 -9.03 29.87
CA ASP A 568 0.19 -9.10 30.85
C ASP A 568 0.75 -8.97 32.27
N TYR A 569 0.18 -8.08 33.07
CA TYR A 569 0.48 -7.95 34.50
C TYR A 569 -0.76 -8.23 35.35
N ARG A 570 -0.59 -9.00 36.42
CA ARG A 570 -1.64 -9.26 37.42
C ARG A 570 -1.08 -9.19 38.82
N MET A 571 -1.87 -8.68 39.75
CA MET A 571 -1.53 -8.74 41.17
C MET A 571 -2.73 -8.99 42.08
N ALA A 572 -2.42 -9.56 43.25
CA ALA A 572 -3.34 -9.78 44.34
C ALA A 572 -2.67 -9.40 45.66
N LEU A 573 -3.32 -8.55 46.44
CA LEU A 573 -2.78 -8.08 47.72
C LEU A 573 -3.83 -8.07 48.81
N ALA A 574 -3.38 -8.12 50.07
CA ALA A 574 -4.23 -8.03 51.23
C ALA A 574 -3.48 -7.41 52.40
N GLY A 575 -4.23 -6.84 53.35
CA GLY A 575 -3.59 -6.33 54.54
C GLY A 575 -4.53 -5.71 55.56
N PRO A 576 -3.99 -5.33 56.73
CA PRO A 576 -4.71 -4.58 57.73
C PRO A 576 -4.69 -3.07 57.44
N ALA A 577 -5.75 -2.38 57.84
CA ALA A 577 -5.80 -0.93 57.89
C ALA A 577 -6.42 -0.46 59.22
N ALA A 578 -6.03 0.72 59.68
CA ALA A 578 -6.60 1.38 60.85
C ALA A 578 -6.95 2.83 60.51
N SER A 579 -8.19 3.21 60.75
CA SER A 579 -8.73 4.54 60.46
C SER A 579 -9.20 5.20 61.75
N ARG A 580 -8.83 6.46 61.99
CA ARG A 580 -9.21 7.20 63.20
C ARG A 580 -9.37 8.69 62.93
N ASP A 581 -10.33 9.30 63.61
CA ASP A 581 -10.52 10.75 63.56
C ASP A 581 -9.40 11.48 64.33
N LEU A 582 -8.78 12.47 63.68
CA LEU A 582 -7.75 13.36 64.21
C LEU A 582 -8.25 14.81 64.14
N GLY A 583 -9.05 15.21 65.14
CA GLY A 583 -9.67 16.53 65.16
C GLY A 583 -10.73 16.65 64.07
N ALA A 584 -10.51 17.56 63.11
CA ALA A 584 -11.44 17.79 61.99
C ALA A 584 -11.14 16.93 60.76
N GLY A 585 -10.09 16.11 60.77
CA GLY A 585 -9.78 15.18 59.68
C GLY A 585 -9.80 13.72 60.14
N ARG A 586 -9.72 12.80 59.19
CA ARG A 586 -9.63 11.35 59.44
C ARG A 586 -8.34 10.82 58.83
N ALA A 587 -7.61 10.04 59.60
CA ALA A 587 -6.35 9.43 59.17
C ALA A 587 -6.48 7.92 59.07
N THR A 588 -6.00 7.36 57.98
CA THR A 588 -5.93 5.93 57.71
C THR A 588 -4.48 5.52 57.46
N LEU A 589 -4.06 4.43 58.08
CA LEU A 589 -2.78 3.78 57.82
C LEU A 589 -3.05 2.32 57.47
N MET A 590 -2.38 1.82 56.44
CA MET A 590 -2.47 0.43 56.01
C MET A 590 -1.08 -0.17 55.76
N GLY A 591 -0.95 -1.46 56.03
CA GLY A 591 0.15 -2.28 55.55
C GLY A 591 -0.41 -3.33 54.60
N PHE A 592 0.40 -3.78 53.64
CA PHE A 592 -0.04 -4.79 52.67
C PHE A 592 1.07 -5.79 52.37
N VAL A 593 0.64 -6.99 51.98
CA VAL A 593 1.44 -8.02 51.34
C VAL A 593 0.64 -8.57 50.17
N GLY A 594 1.31 -8.98 49.11
CA GLY A 594 0.66 -9.49 47.91
C GLY A 594 1.60 -10.32 47.06
N ALA A 595 1.04 -10.88 46.00
CA ALA A 595 1.75 -11.58 44.96
C ALA A 595 1.37 -10.99 43.60
N SER A 596 2.25 -11.12 42.63
CA SER A 596 2.05 -10.70 41.24
C SER A 596 2.52 -11.77 40.27
N GLU A 597 2.01 -11.72 39.05
CA GLU A 597 2.47 -12.49 37.90
C GLU A 597 2.62 -11.52 36.72
N THR A 598 3.76 -11.56 36.05
CA THR A 598 4.02 -10.84 34.80
C THR A 598 4.27 -11.86 33.70
N ARG A 599 3.55 -11.77 32.59
CA ARG A 599 3.69 -12.68 31.46
C ARG A 599 4.08 -11.90 30.21
N PHE A 600 5.05 -12.44 29.49
CA PHE A 600 5.49 -11.97 28.19
C PHE A 600 5.07 -12.98 27.12
N ASP A 601 4.51 -12.50 26.00
CA ASP A 601 4.18 -13.30 24.83
C ASP A 601 4.67 -12.59 23.57
N ALA A 602 5.59 -13.23 22.85
CA ALA A 602 6.14 -12.71 21.60
C ALA A 602 6.49 -13.87 20.64
N ALA A 603 6.80 -13.51 19.40
CA ALA A 603 7.37 -14.43 18.43
C ALA A 603 8.75 -14.97 18.91
N ALA A 604 9.16 -16.13 18.41
CA ALA A 604 10.35 -16.83 18.89
C ALA A 604 11.64 -16.04 18.61
N GLU A 605 11.71 -15.38 17.45
CA GLU A 605 12.78 -14.52 16.99
C GLU A 605 12.91 -13.20 17.77
N VAL A 606 11.87 -12.81 18.52
CA VAL A 606 11.87 -11.61 19.38
C VAL A 606 12.28 -11.97 20.81
N GLY A 607 11.79 -13.09 21.33
CA GLY A 607 12.15 -13.57 22.67
C GLY A 607 11.21 -14.65 23.23
N GLY A 608 10.12 -14.93 22.53
CA GLY A 608 9.19 -16.00 22.86
C GLY A 608 8.35 -15.68 24.09
N ARG A 609 8.13 -16.69 24.94
CA ARG A 609 7.20 -16.60 26.07
C ARG A 609 7.91 -16.78 27.39
N GLY A 610 7.45 -16.07 28.43
CA GLY A 610 7.92 -16.26 29.79
C GLY A 610 6.95 -15.70 30.83
N THR A 611 7.14 -16.14 32.07
CA THR A 611 6.36 -15.68 33.22
C THR A 611 7.28 -15.47 34.41
N ALA A 612 7.08 -14.38 35.14
CA ALA A 612 7.74 -14.10 36.40
C ALA A 612 6.71 -13.83 37.50
N ASP A 613 6.88 -14.54 38.61
CA ASP A 613 6.14 -14.27 39.82
C ASP A 613 6.82 -13.16 40.62
N GLY A 614 6.09 -12.53 41.53
CA GLY A 614 6.67 -11.55 42.44
C GLY A 614 5.90 -11.41 43.74
N MET A 615 6.55 -10.82 44.73
CA MET A 615 6.00 -10.51 46.04
C MET A 615 5.96 -9.01 46.27
N LEU A 616 4.78 -8.50 46.62
CA LEU A 616 4.53 -7.10 46.89
C LEU A 616 4.39 -6.89 48.40
N TYR A 617 4.97 -5.83 48.95
CA TYR A 617 4.70 -5.43 50.32
C TYR A 617 4.96 -3.94 50.52
N GLY A 618 4.30 -3.35 51.52
CA GLY A 618 4.52 -1.94 51.78
C GLY A 618 3.52 -1.33 52.74
N VAL A 619 3.50 -0.01 52.72
CA VAL A 619 2.62 0.80 53.57
C VAL A 619 2.02 1.94 52.76
N ALA A 620 0.78 2.27 53.07
CA ALA A 620 0.13 3.44 52.52
C ALA A 620 -0.69 4.14 53.59
N GLY A 621 -1.01 5.40 53.36
CA GLY A 621 -1.77 6.21 54.28
C GLY A 621 -2.61 7.25 53.57
N ARG A 622 -3.65 7.69 54.26
CA ARG A 622 -4.57 8.73 53.79
C ARG A 622 -4.93 9.67 54.93
N LEU A 623 -5.04 10.94 54.63
CA LEU A 623 -5.59 11.98 55.48
C LEU A 623 -6.70 12.68 54.70
N SER A 624 -7.93 12.59 55.20
CA SER A 624 -9.11 13.20 54.57
C SER A 624 -9.80 14.20 55.47
N TYR A 625 -10.45 15.18 54.84
CA TYR A 625 -11.36 16.14 55.43
C TYR A 625 -12.67 16.03 54.65
N ALA A 626 -13.72 15.56 55.33
CA ALA A 626 -15.05 15.41 54.78
C ALA A 626 -15.69 16.77 54.42
N ALA A 627 -16.76 16.69 53.61
CA ALA A 627 -17.50 17.83 53.11
C ALA A 627 -17.82 18.85 54.22
N GLY A 628 -17.38 20.10 54.05
CA GLY A 628 -17.65 21.20 54.98
C GLY A 628 -16.68 21.33 56.15
N GLN A 629 -15.78 20.37 56.39
CA GLN A 629 -14.79 20.45 57.47
C GLN A 629 -13.70 21.51 57.23
N LEU A 630 -13.50 21.92 55.98
CA LEU A 630 -12.59 22.99 55.58
C LEU A 630 -13.26 24.39 55.57
N GLY A 631 -14.50 24.51 56.03
CA GLY A 631 -15.23 25.78 56.06
C GLY A 631 -15.86 26.21 54.73
N VAL A 632 -15.75 25.38 53.69
CA VAL A 632 -16.44 25.55 52.39
C VAL A 632 -17.48 24.44 52.25
N ALA A 633 -18.75 24.82 52.04
CA ALA A 633 -19.86 23.86 52.00
C ALA A 633 -19.71 22.87 50.85
N GLY A 634 -19.85 21.57 51.15
CA GLY A 634 -19.75 20.49 50.17
C GLY A 634 -18.32 20.15 49.71
N LEU A 635 -17.31 20.95 50.07
CA LEU A 635 -15.92 20.71 49.69
C LEU A 635 -15.27 19.68 50.63
N ASP A 636 -14.69 18.64 50.06
CA ASP A 636 -13.84 17.65 50.71
C ASP A 636 -12.43 17.64 50.10
N LEU A 637 -11.46 17.19 50.88
CA LEU A 637 -10.05 17.08 50.48
C LEU A 637 -9.50 15.76 51.01
N ALA A 638 -8.74 15.06 50.18
CA ALA A 638 -7.93 13.94 50.63
C ALA A 638 -6.50 14.00 50.10
N LEU A 639 -5.58 13.61 50.98
CA LEU A 639 -4.17 13.41 50.69
C LEU A 639 -3.87 11.94 50.95
N SER A 640 -3.39 11.22 49.95
CA SER A 640 -2.98 9.82 50.10
C SER A 640 -1.59 9.62 49.55
N GLY A 641 -0.88 8.64 50.07
CA GLY A 641 0.38 8.22 49.49
C GLY A 641 0.80 6.87 50.05
N GLY A 642 1.71 6.23 49.36
CA GLY A 642 2.24 4.94 49.76
C GLY A 642 3.59 4.66 49.15
N ILE A 643 4.26 3.70 49.75
CA ILE A 643 5.50 3.12 49.25
C ILE A 643 5.35 1.59 49.27
N GLY A 644 5.74 0.98 48.16
CA GLY A 644 5.74 -0.46 47.95
C GLY A 644 7.12 -0.94 47.52
N TRP A 645 7.41 -2.17 47.89
CA TRP A 645 8.50 -2.97 47.36
C TRP A 645 7.88 -4.14 46.61
N HIS A 646 8.47 -4.45 45.47
CA HIS A 646 8.10 -5.53 44.58
C HIS A 646 9.34 -6.36 44.32
N ASP A 647 9.42 -7.50 45.00
CA ASP A 647 10.49 -8.47 44.85
C ASP A 647 10.07 -9.42 43.70
N MET A 648 10.71 -9.29 42.55
CA MET A 648 10.39 -10.07 41.36
C MET A 648 11.37 -11.24 41.24
N ASP A 649 10.82 -12.44 41.04
CA ASP A 649 11.60 -13.64 40.80
C ASP A 649 12.25 -13.60 39.41
N ASP A 650 13.16 -14.55 39.14
CA ASP A 650 13.80 -14.69 37.84
C ASP A 650 12.75 -14.86 36.71
N LEU A 651 12.97 -14.20 35.57
CA LEU A 651 12.14 -14.33 34.37
C LEU A 651 12.90 -15.09 33.30
N SER A 652 12.40 -16.25 32.88
CA SER A 652 12.95 -16.98 31.72
C SER A 652 12.08 -16.74 30.49
N LEU A 653 12.65 -16.14 29.46
CA LEU A 653 12.03 -16.00 28.14
C LEU A 653 12.52 -17.16 27.25
N SER A 654 11.58 -17.90 26.64
CA SER A 654 11.84 -19.21 26.03
C SER A 654 12.95 -19.25 24.98
N THR A 655 13.26 -18.13 24.33
CA THR A 655 14.33 -18.04 23.33
C THR A 655 15.37 -16.96 23.65
N LEU A 656 15.02 -15.89 24.38
CA LEU A 656 15.94 -14.79 24.65
C LEU A 656 16.96 -15.09 25.77
N GLY A 657 16.54 -15.79 26.81
CA GLY A 657 17.38 -16.07 27.99
C GLY A 657 16.70 -15.73 29.32
N ASP A 658 17.51 -15.71 30.38
CA ASP A 658 17.05 -15.56 31.75
C ASP A 658 17.39 -14.16 32.28
N TYR A 659 16.40 -13.48 32.86
CA TYR A 659 16.60 -12.25 33.62
C TYR A 659 16.66 -12.56 35.11
N ASP A 660 17.69 -12.04 35.77
CA ASP A 660 17.88 -12.22 37.22
C ASP A 660 16.75 -11.53 38.01
N ALA A 661 16.38 -12.15 39.14
CA ALA A 661 15.51 -11.60 40.16
C ALA A 661 15.98 -10.22 40.61
N ARG A 662 15.03 -9.32 40.87
CA ARG A 662 15.31 -7.91 41.17
C ARG A 662 14.24 -7.27 42.04
N MET A 663 14.58 -6.16 42.68
CA MET A 663 13.64 -5.39 43.49
C MET A 663 13.24 -4.08 42.81
N LEU A 664 11.94 -3.90 42.63
CA LEU A 664 11.33 -2.64 42.22
C LEU A 664 10.74 -1.93 43.45
N ARG A 665 10.94 -0.62 43.55
CA ARG A 665 10.35 0.25 44.56
C ARG A 665 9.40 1.21 43.90
N THR A 666 8.17 1.25 44.39
CA THR A 666 7.13 2.10 43.84
C THR A 666 6.61 3.03 44.91
N GLY A 667 6.33 4.27 44.52
CA GLY A 667 5.77 5.29 45.36
C GLY A 667 4.59 5.93 44.67
N PHE A 668 3.60 6.36 45.43
CA PHE A 668 2.57 7.25 44.90
C PHE A 668 2.22 8.33 45.90
N ALA A 669 1.81 9.48 45.37
CA ALA A 669 1.22 10.57 46.11
C ALA A 669 0.00 11.09 45.35
N ARG A 670 -1.13 11.21 46.03
CA ARG A 670 -2.40 11.64 45.43
C ARG A 670 -3.04 12.75 46.25
N VAL A 671 -3.48 13.78 45.56
CA VAL A 671 -4.34 14.85 46.09
C VAL A 671 -5.68 14.74 45.38
N GLU A 672 -6.77 14.69 46.15
CA GLU A 672 -8.13 14.66 45.61
C GLU A 672 -8.98 15.75 46.26
N LEU A 673 -9.68 16.51 45.43
CA LEU A 673 -10.64 17.53 45.83
C LEU A 673 -12.02 17.13 45.34
N GLY A 674 -12.97 17.04 46.26
CA GLY A 674 -14.35 16.73 45.95
C GLY A 674 -15.30 17.87 46.26
N GLN A 675 -16.33 18.05 45.44
CA GLN A 675 -17.44 18.97 45.68
C GLN A 675 -18.74 18.18 45.62
N SER A 676 -19.32 17.95 46.80
CA SER A 676 -20.59 17.24 46.97
C SER A 676 -21.78 18.20 46.86
N MET A 677 -22.84 17.75 46.20
CA MET A 677 -24.15 18.38 46.16
C MET A 677 -25.26 17.34 46.36
N GLU A 678 -26.29 17.71 47.10
CA GLU A 678 -27.49 16.88 47.25
C GLU A 678 -28.24 16.77 45.92
N MET A 679 -28.61 15.56 45.52
CA MET A 679 -29.36 15.29 44.30
C MET A 679 -30.43 14.22 44.56
N GLY A 680 -31.63 14.67 44.93
CA GLY A 680 -32.74 13.78 45.29
C GLY A 680 -32.51 13.12 46.65
N GLU A 681 -32.56 11.79 46.69
CA GLU A 681 -32.22 10.99 47.88
C GLU A 681 -30.72 10.64 47.95
N GLY A 682 -29.93 10.96 46.93
CA GLY A 682 -28.50 10.68 46.86
C GLY A 682 -27.63 11.94 46.81
N THR A 683 -26.31 11.74 46.76
CA THR A 683 -25.31 12.80 46.68
C THR A 683 -24.52 12.65 45.39
N LEU A 684 -24.39 13.73 44.62
CA LEU A 684 -23.48 13.81 43.50
C LEU A 684 -22.20 14.52 43.94
N ARG A 685 -21.06 13.85 43.81
CA ARG A 685 -19.73 14.40 44.11
C ARG A 685 -18.95 14.57 42.83
N GLY A 686 -18.72 15.81 42.40
CA GLY A 686 -17.70 16.10 41.38
C GLY A 686 -16.32 16.02 42.02
N LEU A 687 -15.34 15.43 41.35
CA LEU A 687 -13.98 15.29 41.88
C LEU A 687 -12.91 15.63 40.85
N VAL A 688 -11.80 16.16 41.36
CA VAL A 688 -10.54 16.34 40.62
C VAL A 688 -9.44 15.69 41.45
N ARG A 689 -8.63 14.85 40.83
CA ARG A 689 -7.48 14.20 41.47
C ARG A 689 -6.20 14.42 40.68
N LEU A 690 -5.09 14.53 41.39
CA LEU A 690 -3.75 14.51 40.84
C LEU A 690 -2.99 13.39 41.53
N THR A 691 -2.54 12.39 40.77
CA THR A 691 -1.76 11.25 41.28
C THR A 691 -0.38 11.29 40.64
N HIS A 692 0.66 11.42 41.44
CA HIS A 692 2.03 11.18 41.02
C HIS A 692 2.43 9.76 41.38
N VAL A 693 2.98 9.01 40.44
CA VAL A 693 3.53 7.66 40.61
C VAL A 693 5.02 7.73 40.26
N SER A 694 5.85 7.09 41.08
CA SER A 694 7.29 7.02 40.86
C SER A 694 7.75 5.59 41.05
N GLY A 695 8.63 5.10 40.16
CA GLY A 695 9.30 3.82 40.29
C GLY A 695 10.82 4.00 40.35
N ASP A 696 11.50 3.13 41.08
CA ASP A 696 12.96 2.98 41.06
C ASP A 696 13.28 1.51 41.29
N GLY A 697 14.02 0.88 40.38
CA GLY A 697 14.29 -0.55 40.41
C GLY A 697 15.77 -0.84 40.21
N ASP A 698 16.23 -1.97 40.73
CA ASP A 698 17.57 -2.49 40.40
C ASP A 698 17.67 -2.73 38.89
N ASP A 699 18.86 -2.59 38.29
CA ASP A 699 19.08 -2.84 36.87
C ASP A 699 18.57 -4.24 36.44
N PHE A 700 17.98 -4.33 35.25
CA PHE A 700 17.74 -5.62 34.62
C PHE A 700 19.07 -6.29 34.30
N THR A 701 19.21 -7.58 34.58
CA THR A 701 20.40 -8.36 34.21
C THR A 701 19.98 -9.56 33.39
N LEU A 702 20.27 -9.52 32.09
CA LEU A 702 20.04 -10.62 31.15
C LEU A 702 21.23 -11.58 31.18
N ARG A 703 20.95 -12.88 31.22
CA ARG A 703 21.89 -13.99 31.06
C ARG A 703 21.47 -14.85 29.87
N ALA A 704 22.35 -14.94 28.89
CA ALA A 704 22.15 -15.74 27.70
C ALA A 704 23.50 -16.13 27.10
N LEU A 705 23.54 -17.21 26.32
CA LEU A 705 24.72 -17.60 25.53
C LEU A 705 26.03 -17.72 26.35
N GLY A 706 25.94 -18.00 27.65
CA GLY A 706 27.09 -18.07 28.57
C GLY A 706 27.64 -16.71 29.02
N GLY A 707 27.04 -15.60 28.60
CA GLY A 707 27.36 -14.22 29.01
C GLY A 707 26.26 -13.56 29.83
N SER A 708 26.46 -12.28 30.16
CA SER A 708 25.45 -11.43 30.81
C SER A 708 25.63 -9.96 30.47
N THR A 709 24.53 -9.21 30.44
CA THR A 709 24.52 -7.74 30.32
C THR A 709 23.51 -7.14 31.30
N SER A 710 23.74 -5.90 31.74
CA SER A 710 22.85 -5.19 32.67
C SER A 710 22.49 -3.80 32.15
N PHE A 711 21.25 -3.39 32.37
CA PHE A 711 20.72 -2.11 31.91
C PHE A 711 19.65 -1.57 32.85
N GLY A 712 19.55 -0.24 32.92
CA GLY A 712 18.62 0.44 33.81
C GLY A 712 17.16 0.21 33.42
N ALA A 713 16.28 0.20 34.42
CA ALA A 713 14.85 0.33 34.18
C ALA A 713 14.50 1.78 33.86
N ASP A 714 13.84 2.02 32.73
CA ASP A 714 13.33 3.34 32.39
C ASP A 714 11.92 3.51 32.99
N LEU A 715 11.87 3.62 34.31
CA LEU A 715 10.65 3.88 35.05
C LEU A 715 10.43 5.37 35.17
N ASP A 716 9.79 5.96 34.17
CA ASP A 716 9.45 7.37 34.22
C ASP A 716 8.44 7.64 35.34
N SER A 717 8.54 8.82 35.94
CA SER A 717 7.59 9.23 36.98
C SER A 717 6.34 9.83 36.35
N ASP A 718 5.22 9.14 36.44
CA ASP A 718 3.96 9.59 35.84
C ASP A 718 3.21 10.56 36.76
N THR A 719 2.66 11.62 36.18
CA THR A 719 1.68 12.49 36.86
C THR A 719 0.35 12.44 36.13
N ILE A 720 -0.62 11.83 36.78
CA ILE A 720 -1.95 11.53 36.24
C ILE A 720 -2.95 12.55 36.78
N LEU A 721 -3.57 13.32 35.88
CA LEU A 721 -4.71 14.18 36.20
C LEU A 721 -6.00 13.41 35.97
N GLY A 722 -6.89 13.39 36.97
CA GLY A 722 -8.21 12.79 36.86
C GLY A 722 -9.32 13.80 37.15
N ILE A 723 -10.39 13.74 36.36
CA ILE A 723 -11.62 14.52 36.56
C ILE A 723 -12.80 13.57 36.44
N GLY A 724 -13.69 13.59 37.42
CA GLY A 724 -14.79 12.64 37.47
C GLY A 724 -15.97 13.09 38.30
N ALA A 725 -16.94 12.20 38.39
CA ALA A 725 -18.09 12.33 39.25
C ALA A 725 -18.44 10.98 39.89
N GLU A 726 -18.89 11.02 41.13
CA GLU A 726 -19.37 9.87 41.88
C GLU A 726 -20.79 10.16 42.40
N TYR A 727 -21.74 9.29 42.06
CA TYR A 727 -23.09 9.33 42.59
C TYR A 727 -23.23 8.31 43.71
N LEU A 728 -23.60 8.78 44.89
CA LEU A 728 -23.82 7.99 46.09
C LEU A 728 -25.32 7.88 46.34
N GLN A 729 -25.85 6.66 46.27
CA GLN A 729 -27.24 6.34 46.53
C GLN A 729 -27.36 5.60 47.87
N PRO A 730 -27.98 6.19 48.89
CA PRO A 730 -28.33 5.48 50.11
C PRO A 730 -29.23 4.29 49.80
N VAL A 731 -28.94 3.16 50.42
CA VAL A 731 -29.75 1.93 50.36
C VAL A 731 -29.96 1.40 51.78
N THR A 732 -30.88 0.46 51.97
CA THR A 732 -31.15 -0.11 53.29
C THR A 732 -29.90 -0.76 53.87
N GLY A 733 -29.34 -0.14 54.91
CA GLY A 733 -28.15 -0.63 55.59
C GLY A 733 -26.83 -0.31 54.87
N GLY A 734 -26.80 0.63 53.93
CA GLY A 734 -25.59 0.85 53.12
C GLY A 734 -25.66 2.00 52.13
N THR A 735 -24.65 2.10 51.25
CA THR A 735 -24.60 3.04 50.11
C THR A 735 -24.10 2.32 48.87
N LEU A 736 -24.78 2.54 47.74
CA LEU A 736 -24.31 2.16 46.40
C LEU A 736 -23.61 3.37 45.76
N SER A 737 -22.40 3.19 45.22
CA SER A 737 -21.65 4.22 44.51
C SER A 737 -21.50 3.87 43.03
N LEU A 738 -21.74 4.83 42.15
CA LEU A 738 -21.38 4.77 40.74
C LEU A 738 -20.40 5.91 40.44
N ARG A 739 -19.21 5.58 39.96
CA ARG A 739 -18.14 6.53 39.63
C ARG A 739 -17.84 6.50 38.14
N LEU A 740 -17.71 7.68 37.55
CA LEU A 740 -17.14 7.89 36.23
C LEU A 740 -15.92 8.80 36.40
N LEU A 741 -14.79 8.40 35.83
CA LEU A 741 -13.53 9.12 35.97
C LEU A 741 -12.79 9.09 34.64
N ALA A 742 -12.47 10.25 34.10
CA ALA A 742 -11.49 10.37 33.03
C ALA A 742 -10.15 10.73 33.66
N GLU A 743 -9.09 10.00 33.33
CA GLU A 743 -7.76 10.27 33.85
C GLU A 743 -6.67 10.00 32.84
N GLY A 744 -5.59 10.77 32.89
CA GLY A 744 -4.56 10.67 31.87
C GLY A 744 -3.30 11.43 32.22
N THR A 745 -2.26 11.16 31.43
CA THR A 745 -1.03 11.95 31.33
C THR A 745 -1.14 12.90 30.13
N ASP A 746 -0.04 13.56 29.74
CA ASP A 746 -0.02 14.38 28.52
C ASP A 746 -0.15 13.53 27.24
N ASP A 747 0.20 12.24 27.31
CA ASP A 747 0.29 11.33 26.16
C ASP A 747 -0.84 10.29 26.08
N ASP A 748 -1.65 10.16 27.13
CA ASP A 748 -2.70 9.13 27.20
C ASP A 748 -3.85 9.53 28.13
N ILE A 749 -5.09 9.21 27.75
CA ILE A 749 -6.31 9.45 28.55
C ILE A 749 -7.14 8.17 28.56
N ALA A 750 -7.50 7.73 29.77
CA ALA A 750 -8.36 6.60 30.03
C ALA A 750 -9.69 7.03 30.67
N ILE A 751 -10.80 6.42 30.26
CA ILE A 751 -12.10 6.57 30.93
C ILE A 751 -12.44 5.31 31.72
N GLY A 752 -12.58 5.50 33.03
CA GLY A 752 -12.92 4.46 33.99
C GLY A 752 -14.36 4.52 34.49
N LEU A 753 -14.97 3.35 34.66
CA LEU A 753 -16.24 3.14 35.35
C LEU A 753 -16.00 2.36 36.64
N GLY A 754 -16.50 2.90 37.75
CA GLY A 754 -16.43 2.30 39.07
C GLY A 754 -17.82 2.00 39.63
N ILE A 755 -18.03 0.79 40.16
CA ILE A 755 -19.21 0.46 40.97
C ILE A 755 -18.76 0.02 42.35
N GLY A 756 -19.38 0.56 43.39
CA GLY A 756 -19.06 0.21 44.76
C GLY A 756 -20.30 0.07 45.63
N MET A 757 -20.15 -0.66 46.72
CA MET A 757 -21.23 -0.91 47.69
C MET A 757 -20.65 -0.98 49.10
N THR A 758 -21.40 -0.45 50.06
CA THR A 758 -21.07 -0.46 51.48
C THR A 758 -22.24 -1.00 52.29
N PHE A 759 -22.00 -1.78 53.35
CA PHE A 759 -23.00 -2.40 54.24
C PHE A 759 -22.58 -2.42 55.69
#